data_AF-A0A401IBG5-F1
#
_entry.id   AF-A0A401IBG5-F1
#
_cell.length_a   1.000
_cell.length_b   1.000
_cell.length_c   1.000
_cell.angle_alpha   90.00
_cell.angle_beta   90.00
_cell.angle_gamma   90.00
#
_symmetry.space_group_name_H-M   'P 1'
#
loop_
_entity.id
_entity.type
_entity.pdbx_description
1 polymer ?
#
loop_
_entity_poly.entity_id
_entity_poly.type
_entity_poly.pdbx_seq_one_letter_code
_entity_poly.pdbx_strand_id
1 'polypeptide(L)'
;MIQANGIANFFLINPNGIMLGPNAKLDIGGSFIASTAEEIQFADGTIFSATNSQVEPLLSISLPIGLQFRGTANRIENQAFGSVENSVANFQVKPGKTLALVGGDILFTNNGSLIARGGRIELGSVAPDSFVSLTPISTGWVLGYETVQNFQDIQLTGQTYISVSNGSLAPNSGDIRLQGRQIVITDQSNIISLNRGSIPSGSIEIKASDFVEVSNGSNISTQVLSTGIGGDIKIQTNRLIINNKSTIGTLTTNAGKGGSLSVEATESLEVDGNGAFSQLLTQSQSSGDAGDLQAKTARLILRDGGQLSSSAFSSGKAGTLHVIDSESIEASGKGIFSGLTFHSGLFSSTAGKGNGGSVIVNTNRLMVTDGASISVAALEGSTRQAGQLDINASESVFLNGADSSLLATSESRKPAGNLTINTPLLTLQGGAKISASSPLSQGGNINLQGLNSLQVTNGSEISATTVDGKAGNLEINLGQTPVNNVQLNNGRLTVEATGTGDSGNLTVNARTLNLENNAQISASTISGLGGDVSLQNVETLQVTNGSEISATTVDGQAGNLEINLGQTPVNNVQLNNGRLTVEATGTGDSGNLTVNARTLNLENNAQISASTISGLGGDVNLQGLDILQISNSNITTSTQTGKAGNVSLNTNQKPVNSVQITDNSRLAAQASQPGGEAGSVSVNARDLTVNNGSSISASNISGKIGGDVNLQNVETLQVNGGEISATTVNGQAGNLEINLGQTPVNNVQLNNGRLTVEATGTGDSGNLTVNARTLNLENNAQISASTISGVGGDVNLRGLDTLQVNNSNISASTRSGRAGNLTVKAAQLVQLSGTGGLSVEATEGGTAGNLTVETRQMSVTDGAKVSVSSPQGQAGNLTIKANTLSLNRGFITAETGKSQGEGGANISLKISDLLRIENESLISATANGLANGGNIDIDTSDS
;
A
#
# COMPACT_ATOMS: atom_id res chain seq x y z
N MET A 1 -9.35 39.42 58.55
CA MET A 1 -9.67 40.32 57.43
C MET A 1 -8.54 41.32 57.33
N ILE A 2 -8.00 41.52 56.12
CA ILE A 2 -7.02 42.57 55.81
C ILE A 2 -7.77 43.65 55.04
N GLN A 3 -7.75 44.89 55.53
CA GLN A 3 -8.52 45.99 54.96
C GLN A 3 -7.64 47.23 54.78
N ALA A 4 -7.78 47.90 53.64
CA ALA A 4 -7.16 49.19 53.38
C ALA A 4 -8.10 50.06 52.53
N ASN A 5 -8.27 51.32 52.91
CA ASN A 5 -9.12 52.28 52.19
C ASN A 5 -8.39 52.86 50.97
N GLY A 6 -9.14 53.23 49.93
CA GLY A 6 -8.60 53.85 48.72
C GLY A 6 -7.94 52.86 47.76
N ILE A 7 -7.02 53.33 46.91
CA ILE A 7 -6.42 52.56 45.79
C ILE A 7 -5.02 51.99 46.11
N ALA A 8 -4.61 52.02 47.38
CA ALA A 8 -3.27 51.62 47.80
C ALA A 8 -3.01 50.13 47.59
N ASN A 9 -1.80 49.80 47.14
CA ASN A 9 -1.29 48.43 47.15
C ASN A 9 -0.91 48.04 48.59
N PHE A 10 -1.06 46.77 48.95
CA PHE A 10 -0.73 46.24 50.26
C PHE A 10 0.39 45.20 50.15
N PHE A 11 1.52 45.46 50.79
CA PHE A 11 2.66 44.55 50.90
C PHE A 11 2.70 43.95 52.31
N LEU A 12 2.54 42.64 52.43
CA LEU A 12 2.68 41.87 53.67
C LEU A 12 4.03 41.15 53.67
N ILE A 13 4.98 41.62 54.47
CA ILE A 13 6.32 41.02 54.57
C ILE A 13 6.47 40.36 55.94
N ASN A 14 6.68 39.04 55.96
CA ASN A 14 6.93 38.29 57.19
C ASN A 14 7.91 37.13 56.95
N PRO A 15 9.20 37.30 57.29
CA PRO A 15 10.22 36.27 57.12
C PRO A 15 9.95 34.97 57.86
N ASN A 16 9.11 34.98 58.90
CA ASN A 16 8.82 33.78 59.70
C ASN A 16 7.79 32.83 59.05
N GLY A 17 7.24 33.21 57.89
CA GLY A 17 6.17 32.46 57.21
C GLY A 17 4.82 33.17 57.28
N ILE A 18 3.90 32.74 56.42
CA ILE A 18 2.55 33.32 56.30
C ILE A 18 1.53 32.18 56.24
N MET A 19 0.50 32.23 57.08
CA MET A 19 -0.63 31.29 57.03
C MET A 19 -1.94 32.06 56.86
N LEU A 20 -2.64 31.81 55.76
CA LEU A 20 -3.96 32.35 55.46
C LEU A 20 -5.01 31.29 55.79
N GLY A 21 -5.66 31.39 56.95
CA GLY A 21 -6.66 30.40 57.37
C GLY A 21 -7.96 30.44 56.55
N PRO A 22 -8.88 29.47 56.75
CA PRO A 22 -10.10 29.29 55.93
C PRO A 22 -11.00 30.53 55.77
N ASN A 23 -11.03 31.39 56.79
CA ASN A 23 -11.85 32.60 56.82
C ASN A 23 -11.07 33.89 56.46
N ALA A 24 -9.83 33.77 55.97
CA ALA A 24 -9.04 34.93 55.57
C ALA A 24 -9.73 35.69 54.44
N LYS A 25 -9.78 37.02 54.56
CA LYS A 25 -10.47 37.91 53.62
C LYS A 25 -9.63 39.14 53.29
N LEU A 26 -9.63 39.53 52.01
CA LEU A 26 -9.04 40.78 51.53
C LEU A 26 -10.15 41.81 51.23
N ASP A 27 -9.96 43.05 51.68
CA ASP A 27 -10.76 44.22 51.30
C ASP A 27 -9.83 45.43 51.11
N ILE A 28 -9.07 45.39 50.02
CA ILE A 28 -8.11 46.42 49.64
C ILE A 28 -8.46 46.94 48.24
N GLY A 29 -8.13 48.18 47.89
CA GLY A 29 -8.39 48.73 46.55
C GLY A 29 -7.26 48.56 45.53
N GLY A 30 -6.03 48.29 45.96
CA GLY A 30 -4.88 48.02 45.09
C GLY A 30 -4.50 46.54 45.00
N SER A 31 -3.27 46.27 44.59
CA SER A 31 -2.67 44.93 44.52
C SER A 31 -2.29 44.40 45.91
N PHE A 32 -2.32 43.09 46.10
CA PHE A 32 -1.88 42.40 47.30
C PHE A 32 -0.60 41.61 47.00
N ILE A 33 0.49 41.88 47.72
CA ILE A 33 1.74 41.14 47.62
C ILE A 33 2.08 40.63 49.01
N ALA A 34 2.09 39.31 49.20
CA ALA A 34 2.52 38.69 50.45
C ALA A 34 3.83 37.94 50.23
N SER A 35 4.82 38.19 51.08
CA SER A 35 6.13 37.59 50.94
C SER A 35 6.83 37.26 52.26
N THR A 36 7.66 36.23 52.23
CA THR A 36 8.55 35.85 53.33
C THR A 36 9.98 36.37 53.16
N ALA A 37 10.20 37.34 52.26
CA ALA A 37 11.45 38.06 52.12
C ALA A 37 11.80 38.87 53.39
N GLU A 38 13.08 39.11 53.65
CA GLU A 38 13.53 39.99 54.74
C GLU A 38 13.43 41.47 54.41
N GLU A 39 13.50 41.85 53.13
CA GLU A 39 13.56 43.26 52.72
C GLU A 39 12.74 43.56 51.46
N ILE A 40 12.22 44.79 51.38
CA ILE A 40 11.77 45.42 50.13
C ILE A 40 12.80 46.48 49.73
N GLN A 41 13.29 46.41 48.51
CA GLN A 41 14.16 47.43 47.91
C GLN A 41 13.36 48.44 47.11
N PHE A 42 13.74 49.73 47.19
CA PHE A 42 13.09 50.83 46.47
C PHE A 42 14.02 51.48 45.44
N ALA A 43 13.45 52.10 44.41
CA ALA A 43 14.18 52.70 43.29
C ALA A 43 15.14 53.85 43.68
N ASP A 44 14.92 54.48 44.83
CA ASP A 44 15.76 55.57 45.37
C ASP A 44 16.92 55.04 46.23
N GLY A 45 17.07 53.71 46.34
CA GLY A 45 18.06 53.04 47.18
C GLY A 45 17.64 52.84 48.64
N THR A 46 16.44 53.30 49.03
CA THR A 46 15.90 53.01 50.37
C THR A 46 15.51 51.53 50.50
N ILE A 47 15.57 51.01 51.73
CA ILE A 47 15.26 49.61 52.05
C ILE A 47 14.29 49.58 53.22
N PHE A 48 13.20 48.83 53.07
CA PHE A 48 12.38 48.40 54.21
C PHE A 48 12.88 47.02 54.67
N SER A 49 13.16 46.85 55.96
CA SER A 49 13.59 45.56 56.53
C SER A 49 12.60 45.07 57.59
N ALA A 50 12.19 43.80 57.48
CA ALA A 50 11.33 43.13 58.45
C ALA A 50 12.11 42.45 59.59
N THR A 51 13.45 42.37 59.49
CA THR A 51 14.32 41.71 60.48
C THR A 51 15.18 42.68 61.27
N ASN A 52 15.43 43.90 60.76
CA ASN A 52 16.27 44.89 61.43
C ASN A 52 15.44 46.07 61.98
N SER A 53 15.15 46.05 63.28
CA SER A 53 14.38 47.10 63.97
C SER A 53 15.14 48.42 64.24
N GLN A 54 16.41 48.54 63.81
CA GLN A 54 17.22 49.76 64.05
C GLN A 54 17.13 50.81 62.94
N VAL A 55 16.40 50.56 61.85
CA VAL A 55 16.14 51.55 60.81
C VAL A 55 14.79 52.22 61.13
N GLU A 56 14.79 53.52 61.43
CA GLU A 56 13.53 54.25 61.57
C GLU A 56 12.71 54.11 60.27
N PRO A 57 11.40 53.80 60.34
CA PRO A 57 10.57 53.68 59.15
C PRO A 57 10.54 55.02 58.40
N LEU A 58 11.27 55.11 57.30
CA LEU A 58 11.21 56.27 56.42
C LEU A 58 9.91 56.20 55.61
N LEU A 59 9.13 57.28 55.66
CA LEU A 59 8.07 57.51 54.69
C LEU A 59 8.73 57.80 53.34
N SER A 60 8.96 56.75 52.54
CA SER A 60 9.40 56.90 51.14
C SER A 60 8.18 56.90 50.22
N ILE A 61 8.22 57.78 49.20
CA ILE A 61 7.28 57.81 48.08
C ILE A 61 7.84 57.11 46.83
N SER A 62 8.97 56.40 46.97
CA SER A 62 9.63 55.71 45.87
C SER A 62 8.95 54.38 45.52
N LEU A 63 9.22 53.87 44.33
CA LEU A 63 8.63 52.62 43.83
C LEU A 63 9.41 51.42 44.39
N PRO A 64 8.73 50.40 44.96
CA PRO A 64 9.39 49.14 45.29
C PRO A 64 9.82 48.44 43.99
N ILE A 65 11.07 47.97 43.96
CA ILE A 65 11.72 47.35 42.80
C ILE A 65 12.09 45.89 43.02
N GLY A 66 12.01 45.38 44.26
CA GLY A 66 12.27 43.97 44.52
C GLY A 66 12.10 43.51 45.95
N LEU A 67 12.05 42.20 46.10
CA LEU A 67 12.00 41.45 47.35
C LEU A 67 13.33 40.71 47.51
N GLN A 68 14.02 40.96 48.62
CA GLN A 68 15.30 40.33 48.91
C GLN A 68 15.14 39.24 49.97
N PHE A 69 15.49 38.02 49.58
CA PHE A 69 15.65 36.86 50.45
C PHE A 69 17.14 36.73 50.78
N ARG A 70 17.50 36.79 52.06
CA ARG A 70 18.87 36.62 52.55
C ARG A 70 19.00 35.23 53.15
N GLY A 71 18.85 35.10 54.46
CA GLY A 71 19.17 33.86 55.19
C GLY A 71 18.03 32.85 55.27
N THR A 72 16.78 33.27 55.06
CA THR A 72 15.61 32.38 55.20
C THR A 72 14.56 32.65 54.12
N ALA A 73 13.94 31.58 53.63
CA ALA A 73 12.74 31.65 52.80
C ALA A 73 11.72 30.67 53.40
N ASN A 74 10.89 31.16 54.30
CA ASN A 74 9.89 30.33 55.00
C ASN A 74 8.62 30.14 54.18
N ARG A 75 7.85 29.12 54.59
CA ARG A 75 6.64 28.65 53.90
C ARG A 75 5.49 29.66 53.95
N ILE A 76 4.72 29.70 52.86
CA ILE A 76 3.40 30.33 52.77
C ILE A 76 2.36 29.22 52.65
N GLU A 77 1.38 29.20 53.54
CA GLU A 77 0.23 28.30 53.47
C GLU A 77 -1.07 29.08 53.23
N ASN A 78 -1.82 28.69 52.20
CA ASN A 78 -3.12 29.28 51.89
C ASN A 78 -4.26 28.25 51.99
N GLN A 79 -5.15 28.48 52.95
CA GLN A 79 -6.40 27.75 53.15
C GLN A 79 -7.62 28.63 52.90
N ALA A 80 -7.43 29.89 52.50
CA ALA A 80 -8.51 30.86 52.40
C ALA A 80 -9.57 30.43 51.39
N PHE A 81 -10.81 30.31 51.85
CA PHE A 81 -11.89 29.75 51.06
C PHE A 81 -12.33 30.64 49.89
N GLY A 82 -12.57 30.01 48.74
CA GLY A 82 -13.31 30.58 47.62
C GLY A 82 -14.15 29.53 46.91
N SER A 83 -15.37 29.89 46.46
CA SER A 83 -16.27 28.97 45.76
C SER A 83 -16.53 29.35 44.31
N VAL A 84 -16.72 28.32 43.48
CA VAL A 84 -17.07 28.42 42.05
C VAL A 84 -18.56 28.74 41.86
N GLU A 85 -19.44 28.18 42.69
CA GLU A 85 -20.90 28.26 42.49
C GLU A 85 -21.50 29.66 42.74
N ASN A 86 -20.88 30.48 43.59
CA ASN A 86 -21.51 31.73 44.06
C ASN A 86 -20.73 33.01 43.70
N SER A 87 -19.59 32.94 43.01
CA SER A 87 -18.72 34.12 42.78
C SER A 87 -18.28 34.83 44.07
N VAL A 88 -18.35 34.16 45.22
CA VAL A 88 -17.92 34.68 46.51
C VAL A 88 -16.61 34.00 46.88
N ALA A 89 -15.51 34.69 46.67
CA ALA A 89 -14.23 34.37 47.30
C ALA A 89 -14.00 35.32 48.46
N ASN A 90 -13.59 34.76 49.60
CA ASN A 90 -13.12 35.57 50.71
C ASN A 90 -11.77 36.20 50.34
N PHE A 91 -10.94 35.49 49.57
CA PHE A 91 -9.59 35.92 49.22
C PHE A 91 -9.46 36.35 47.75
N GLN A 92 -9.84 37.60 47.46
CA GLN A 92 -9.77 38.19 46.12
C GLN A 92 -9.32 39.66 46.16
N VAL A 93 -8.68 40.14 45.10
CA VAL A 93 -8.35 41.56 44.90
C VAL A 93 -9.41 42.25 44.02
N LYS A 94 -9.42 43.60 44.00
CA LYS A 94 -10.27 44.34 43.06
C LYS A 94 -9.87 44.07 41.61
N PRO A 95 -10.78 44.27 40.63
CA PRO A 95 -10.49 44.00 39.24
C PRO A 95 -9.26 44.76 38.72
N GLY A 96 -8.45 44.12 37.88
CA GLY A 96 -7.26 44.72 37.28
C GLY A 96 -6.08 44.93 38.24
N LYS A 97 -5.99 44.13 39.32
CA LYS A 97 -4.91 44.21 40.32
C LYS A 97 -4.16 42.88 40.44
N THR A 98 -2.93 42.92 40.94
CA THR A 98 -2.11 41.72 41.20
C THR A 98 -2.41 41.14 42.57
N LEU A 99 -2.45 39.81 42.66
CA LEU A 99 -2.42 39.02 43.89
C LEU A 99 -1.19 38.11 43.82
N ALA A 100 -0.15 38.41 44.60
CA ALA A 100 1.12 37.69 44.60
C ALA A 100 1.41 37.03 45.96
N LEU A 101 1.86 35.76 45.93
CA LEU A 101 2.45 35.06 47.07
C LEU A 101 3.89 34.65 46.70
N VAL A 102 4.89 35.14 47.44
CA VAL A 102 6.31 34.91 47.13
C VAL A 102 7.09 34.53 48.38
N GLY A 103 7.58 33.29 48.48
CA GLY A 103 8.27 32.84 49.68
C GLY A 103 9.15 31.62 49.45
N GLY A 104 9.39 30.84 50.51
CA GLY A 104 9.89 29.47 50.38
C GLY A 104 8.80 28.57 49.79
N ASP A 105 8.54 27.42 50.42
CA ASP A 105 7.46 26.54 49.96
C ASP A 105 6.10 27.26 49.95
N ILE A 106 5.29 27.03 48.92
CA ILE A 106 3.92 27.53 48.83
C ILE A 106 2.98 26.34 48.84
N LEU A 107 2.18 26.20 49.90
CA LEU A 107 1.19 25.12 50.01
C LEU A 107 -0.24 25.67 50.01
N PHE A 108 -1.10 25.07 49.20
CA PHE A 108 -2.55 25.23 49.29
C PHE A 108 -3.20 23.94 49.78
N THR A 109 -4.10 24.05 50.75
CA THR A 109 -4.89 22.95 51.31
C THR A 109 -6.33 23.39 51.57
N ASN A 110 -7.24 22.43 51.80
CA ASN A 110 -8.60 22.69 52.30
C ASN A 110 -9.42 23.72 51.50
N ASN A 111 -9.48 23.61 50.16
CA ASN A 111 -10.15 24.56 49.26
C ASN A 111 -9.52 25.97 49.24
N GLY A 112 -8.21 26.07 49.49
CA GLY A 112 -7.47 27.33 49.35
C GLY A 112 -7.69 27.95 47.96
N SER A 113 -7.91 29.26 47.90
CA SER A 113 -8.27 29.95 46.67
C SER A 113 -7.54 31.27 46.47
N LEU A 114 -7.28 31.62 45.20
CA LEU A 114 -6.85 32.94 44.74
C LEU A 114 -7.71 33.40 43.57
N ILE A 115 -8.27 34.62 43.65
CA ILE A 115 -9.04 35.22 42.56
C ILE A 115 -8.55 36.64 42.24
N ALA A 116 -8.23 36.91 40.97
CA ALA A 116 -7.85 38.23 40.46
C ALA A 116 -8.53 38.54 39.12
N ARG A 117 -9.75 39.09 39.15
CA ARG A 117 -10.54 39.37 37.94
C ARG A 117 -9.87 40.43 37.06
N GLY A 118 -9.54 40.09 35.81
CA GLY A 118 -8.79 40.95 34.87
C GLY A 118 -7.44 41.45 35.37
N GLY A 119 -6.96 40.85 36.46
CA GLY A 119 -5.71 41.18 37.14
C GLY A 119 -4.68 40.10 36.90
N ARG A 120 -3.81 39.88 37.88
CA ARG A 120 -2.71 38.92 37.75
C ARG A 120 -2.52 38.12 39.03
N ILE A 121 -2.29 36.82 38.91
CA ILE A 121 -1.90 35.95 40.01
C ILE A 121 -0.44 35.55 39.82
N GLU A 122 0.38 35.74 40.85
CA GLU A 122 1.82 35.42 40.84
C GLU A 122 2.17 34.53 42.04
N LEU A 123 2.64 33.31 41.78
CA LEU A 123 3.13 32.38 42.79
C LEU A 123 4.61 32.10 42.56
N GLY A 124 5.47 32.53 43.49
CA GLY A 124 6.92 32.39 43.38
C GLY A 124 7.54 31.70 44.59
N SER A 125 8.08 30.51 44.41
CA SER A 125 8.72 29.74 45.47
C SER A 125 10.25 29.73 45.29
N VAL A 126 10.96 30.54 46.08
CA VAL A 126 12.40 30.78 45.98
C VAL A 126 13.14 30.24 47.21
N ALA A 127 14.39 29.85 47.03
CA ALA A 127 15.28 29.51 48.14
C ALA A 127 15.86 30.77 48.80
N PRO A 128 16.56 30.66 49.94
CA PRO A 128 17.40 31.73 50.47
C PRO A 128 18.38 32.30 49.43
N ASP A 129 18.96 33.46 49.72
CA ASP A 129 19.91 34.17 48.85
C ASP A 129 19.35 34.50 47.45
N SER A 130 18.05 34.81 47.38
CA SER A 130 17.34 35.11 46.14
C SER A 130 16.86 36.56 46.07
N PHE A 131 16.81 37.12 44.87
CA PHE A 131 16.21 38.43 44.62
C PHE A 131 15.09 38.29 43.59
N VAL A 132 13.88 38.72 43.94
CA VAL A 132 12.71 38.74 43.06
C VAL A 132 12.42 40.19 42.69
N SER A 133 12.53 40.52 41.41
CA SER A 133 12.28 41.88 40.92
C SER A 133 10.78 42.18 40.88
N LEU A 134 10.42 43.43 41.13
CA LEU A 134 9.05 43.93 41.09
C LEU A 134 8.93 45.02 40.02
N THR A 135 8.16 44.74 38.97
CA THR A 135 7.93 45.69 37.88
C THR A 135 6.48 46.15 37.90
N PRO A 136 6.19 47.44 38.12
CA PRO A 136 4.83 47.95 38.08
C PRO A 136 4.31 47.95 36.64
N ILE A 137 3.07 47.52 36.47
CA ILE A 137 2.34 47.52 35.20
C ILE A 137 0.93 48.11 35.39
N SER A 138 0.22 48.37 34.29
CA SER A 138 -1.14 48.95 34.34
C SER A 138 -2.15 48.12 35.13
N THR A 139 -1.96 46.79 35.21
CA THR A 139 -2.81 45.84 35.95
C THR A 139 -2.23 45.44 37.32
N GLY A 140 -1.21 46.13 37.82
CA GLY A 140 -0.58 45.85 39.12
C GLY A 140 0.94 45.69 39.02
N TRP A 141 1.42 44.48 39.24
CA TRP A 141 2.83 44.12 39.36
C TRP A 141 3.13 42.82 38.62
N VAL A 142 4.28 42.78 37.94
CA VAL A 142 4.92 41.58 37.39
C VAL A 142 6.15 41.26 38.22
N LEU A 143 6.35 39.99 38.50
CA LEU A 143 7.51 39.51 39.23
C LEU A 143 8.55 38.91 38.27
N GLY A 144 9.81 39.27 38.47
CA GLY A 144 10.94 38.73 37.74
C GLY A 144 11.84 37.87 38.62
N TYR A 145 12.29 36.76 38.06
CA TYR A 145 13.06 35.73 38.75
C TYR A 145 14.40 35.48 38.05
N GLU A 146 14.87 36.44 37.24
CA GLU A 146 16.01 36.30 36.33
C GLU A 146 17.33 36.03 37.08
N THR A 147 17.40 36.47 38.34
CA THR A 147 18.60 36.30 39.20
C THR A 147 18.48 35.14 40.18
N VAL A 148 17.32 34.49 40.27
CA VAL A 148 17.07 33.39 41.22
C VAL A 148 17.73 32.12 40.71
N GLN A 149 18.64 31.55 41.51
CA GLN A 149 19.38 30.33 41.16
C GLN A 149 18.69 29.05 41.65
N ASN A 150 18.05 29.10 42.82
CA ASN A 150 17.44 27.95 43.47
C ASN A 150 15.98 28.25 43.82
N PHE A 151 15.10 27.32 43.46
CA PHE A 151 13.67 27.39 43.75
C PHE A 151 13.28 26.36 44.80
N GLN A 152 12.12 26.56 45.41
CA GLN A 152 11.47 25.65 46.36
C GLN A 152 10.11 25.20 45.81
N ASP A 153 9.30 24.49 46.59
CA ASP A 153 8.16 23.75 46.04
C ASP A 153 6.82 24.50 46.13
N ILE A 154 5.99 24.32 45.12
CA ILE A 154 4.58 24.75 45.10
C ILE A 154 3.71 23.50 45.06
N GLN A 155 2.80 23.36 46.02
CA GLN A 155 1.85 22.26 46.07
C GLN A 155 0.42 22.77 46.20
N LEU A 156 -0.45 22.36 45.29
CA LEU A 156 -1.87 22.63 45.27
C LEU A 156 -2.63 21.31 45.47
N THR A 157 -3.29 21.15 46.62
CA THR A 157 -4.05 19.94 46.98
C THR A 157 -5.37 20.32 47.66
N GLY A 158 -6.26 19.34 47.84
CA GLY A 158 -7.53 19.51 48.55
C GLY A 158 -8.48 20.46 47.83
N GLN A 159 -8.70 20.25 46.53
CA GLN A 159 -9.63 21.04 45.70
C GLN A 159 -9.29 22.53 45.64
N THR A 160 -8.01 22.87 45.53
CA THR A 160 -7.54 24.25 45.40
C THR A 160 -8.13 24.94 44.17
N TYR A 161 -8.45 26.24 44.26
CA TYR A 161 -9.04 27.00 43.15
C TYR A 161 -8.34 28.33 42.88
N ILE A 162 -7.57 28.40 41.80
CA ILE A 162 -6.88 29.61 41.32
C ILE A 162 -7.56 30.10 40.05
N SER A 163 -8.03 31.34 40.02
CA SER A 163 -8.79 31.83 38.87
C SER A 163 -8.60 33.31 38.52
N VAL A 164 -8.52 33.55 37.22
CA VAL A 164 -8.64 34.87 36.61
C VAL A 164 -9.82 34.85 35.63
N SER A 165 -10.57 35.95 35.57
CA SER A 165 -11.73 36.06 34.67
C SER A 165 -12.01 37.52 34.34
N ASN A 166 -12.67 37.77 33.21
CA ASN A 166 -13.14 39.12 32.91
C ASN A 166 -14.48 39.44 33.60
N GLY A 167 -14.83 40.71 33.58
CA GLY A 167 -16.10 41.23 34.07
C GLY A 167 -16.38 42.63 33.52
N SER A 168 -17.55 43.20 33.82
CA SER A 168 -17.96 44.50 33.27
C SER A 168 -17.01 45.66 33.57
N LEU A 169 -16.19 45.54 34.63
CA LEU A 169 -15.21 46.54 35.07
C LEU A 169 -13.76 46.19 34.70
N ALA A 170 -13.50 45.02 34.13
CA ALA A 170 -12.17 44.58 33.69
C ALA A 170 -12.32 43.68 32.45
N PRO A 171 -12.09 44.23 31.25
CA PRO A 171 -12.47 43.53 30.01
C PRO A 171 -11.46 42.44 29.58
N ASN A 172 -10.24 42.46 30.10
CA ASN A 172 -9.29 41.33 30.00
C ASN A 172 -9.58 40.30 31.13
N SER A 173 -9.29 39.03 30.89
CA SER A 173 -9.42 37.96 31.88
C SER A 173 -8.30 37.96 32.94
N GLY A 174 -7.08 38.37 32.57
CA GLY A 174 -5.92 38.40 33.47
C GLY A 174 -4.90 37.27 33.22
N ASP A 175 -3.78 37.29 33.94
CA ASP A 175 -2.67 36.33 33.83
C ASP A 175 -2.49 35.50 35.11
N ILE A 176 -2.02 34.25 34.98
CA ILE A 176 -1.60 33.41 36.10
C ILE A 176 -0.17 32.95 35.86
N ARG A 177 0.73 33.16 36.81
CA ARG A 177 2.11 32.68 36.75
C ARG A 177 2.51 31.90 38.00
N LEU A 178 3.08 30.72 37.81
CA LEU A 178 3.67 29.88 38.86
C LEU A 178 5.16 29.65 38.55
N GLN A 179 6.03 29.84 39.52
CA GLN A 179 7.47 29.58 39.38
C GLN A 179 8.06 28.93 40.64
N GLY A 180 8.65 27.74 40.49
CA GLY A 180 9.18 26.92 41.60
C GLY A 180 10.16 25.83 41.14
N ARG A 181 10.54 24.92 42.04
CA ARG A 181 11.37 23.73 41.76
C ARG A 181 10.47 22.57 41.36
N GLN A 182 9.59 22.14 42.26
CA GLN A 182 8.52 21.19 41.97
C GLN A 182 7.17 21.89 42.06
N ILE A 183 6.29 21.67 41.10
CA ILE A 183 4.94 22.21 41.08
C ILE A 183 3.96 21.05 40.98
N VAL A 184 3.29 20.72 42.09
CA VAL A 184 2.36 19.59 42.18
C VAL A 184 0.93 20.12 42.28
N ILE A 185 0.07 19.68 41.37
CA ILE A 185 -1.34 20.06 41.29
C ILE A 185 -2.18 18.79 41.33
N THR A 186 -2.79 18.52 42.47
CA THR A 186 -3.44 17.23 42.72
C THR A 186 -4.77 17.37 43.45
N ASP A 187 -5.48 16.25 43.61
CA ASP A 187 -6.75 16.12 44.32
C ASP A 187 -7.84 17.10 43.84
N GLN A 188 -8.15 17.02 42.54
CA GLN A 188 -9.17 17.84 41.86
C GLN A 188 -8.92 19.36 41.99
N SER A 189 -7.65 19.77 42.06
CA SER A 189 -7.28 21.19 42.08
C SER A 189 -7.41 21.83 40.70
N ASN A 190 -7.76 23.12 40.66
CA ASN A 190 -8.13 23.84 39.45
C ASN A 190 -7.35 25.15 39.31
N ILE A 191 -6.71 25.35 38.16
CA ILE A 191 -6.14 26.62 37.71
C ILE A 191 -6.85 27.03 36.43
N ILE A 192 -7.62 28.12 36.46
CA ILE A 192 -8.54 28.45 35.36
C ILE A 192 -8.48 29.94 34.95
N SER A 193 -8.34 30.19 33.66
CA SER A 193 -8.56 31.50 33.02
C SER A 193 -9.87 31.49 32.22
N LEU A 194 -10.84 32.35 32.59
CA LEU A 194 -12.17 32.39 31.96
C LEU A 194 -12.41 33.66 31.15
N ASN A 195 -12.60 33.52 29.84
CA ASN A 195 -13.03 34.59 28.94
C ASN A 195 -14.56 34.60 28.74
N ARG A 196 -15.27 35.51 29.40
CA ARG A 196 -16.71 35.76 29.21
C ARG A 196 -17.01 36.99 28.33
N GLY A 197 -16.00 37.51 27.64
CA GLY A 197 -16.03 38.81 26.95
C GLY A 197 -15.50 38.73 25.53
N SER A 198 -15.31 39.89 24.89
CA SER A 198 -14.90 40.01 23.48
C SER A 198 -13.41 40.34 23.29
N ILE A 199 -12.66 40.59 24.37
CA ILE A 199 -11.23 40.95 24.34
C ILE A 199 -10.39 39.69 24.58
N PRO A 200 -9.17 39.58 24.01
CA PRO A 200 -8.22 38.51 24.33
C PRO A 200 -7.95 38.37 25.83
N SER A 201 -7.77 37.13 26.29
CA SER A 201 -7.39 36.81 27.66
C SER A 201 -5.87 36.77 27.84
N GLY A 202 -5.41 37.04 29.05
CA GLY A 202 -4.04 36.74 29.48
C GLY A 202 -3.78 35.24 29.61
N SER A 203 -2.52 34.88 29.84
CA SER A 203 -2.02 33.51 29.77
C SER A 203 -1.88 32.82 31.13
N ILE A 204 -1.70 31.50 31.10
CA ILE A 204 -1.22 30.70 32.24
C ILE A 204 0.23 30.29 31.93
N GLU A 205 1.18 30.71 32.76
CA GLU A 205 2.59 30.34 32.64
C GLU A 205 3.06 29.57 33.88
N ILE A 206 3.62 28.38 33.67
CA ILE A 206 4.14 27.52 34.73
C ILE A 206 5.59 27.20 34.42
N LYS A 207 6.48 27.53 35.35
CA LYS A 207 7.92 27.26 35.23
C LYS A 207 8.43 26.51 36.45
N ALA A 208 8.84 25.26 36.25
CA ALA A 208 9.48 24.43 37.27
C ALA A 208 10.94 24.16 36.89
N SER A 209 11.86 24.12 37.84
CA SER A 209 13.26 23.74 37.56
C SER A 209 13.52 22.24 37.63
N ASP A 210 12.58 21.45 38.16
CA ASP A 210 12.63 19.98 38.22
C ASP A 210 11.40 19.38 37.53
N PHE A 211 10.22 19.39 38.17
CA PHE A 211 9.02 18.81 37.56
C PHE A 211 7.73 19.58 37.84
N VAL A 212 6.78 19.40 36.91
CA VAL A 212 5.36 19.74 37.09
C VAL A 212 4.57 18.44 37.08
N GLU A 213 3.71 18.24 38.07
CA GLU A 213 2.77 17.10 38.13
C GLU A 213 1.33 17.60 38.19
N VAL A 214 0.47 17.04 37.34
CA VAL A 214 -0.99 17.25 37.39
C VAL A 214 -1.68 15.90 37.53
N SER A 215 -2.25 15.65 38.71
CA SER A 215 -2.76 14.32 39.07
C SER A 215 -4.15 14.34 39.72
N ASN A 216 -4.77 13.16 39.79
CA ASN A 216 -6.01 12.88 40.52
C ASN A 216 -7.19 13.81 40.15
N GLY A 217 -7.50 13.92 38.86
CA GLY A 217 -8.63 14.69 38.35
C GLY A 217 -8.43 16.20 38.37
N SER A 218 -7.18 16.66 38.47
CA SER A 218 -6.86 18.10 38.49
C SER A 218 -6.87 18.70 37.08
N ASN A 219 -7.09 20.01 37.02
CA ASN A 219 -7.31 20.71 35.76
C ASN A 219 -6.58 22.06 35.69
N ILE A 220 -5.89 22.29 34.58
CA ILE A 220 -5.31 23.57 34.21
C ILE A 220 -5.93 23.97 32.88
N SER A 221 -6.70 25.07 32.83
CA SER A 221 -7.35 25.44 31.57
C SER A 221 -7.55 26.92 31.33
N THR A 222 -7.58 27.28 30.05
CA THR A 222 -8.16 28.53 29.56
C THR A 222 -9.46 28.21 28.84
N GLN A 223 -10.54 28.96 29.13
CA GLN A 223 -11.86 28.70 28.53
C GLN A 223 -12.46 29.96 27.93
N VAL A 224 -12.94 29.84 26.69
CA VAL A 224 -13.63 30.89 25.96
C VAL A 224 -15.13 30.63 25.94
N LEU A 225 -15.87 31.46 26.66
CA LEU A 225 -17.33 31.38 26.80
C LEU A 225 -18.07 32.43 25.95
N SER A 226 -17.35 33.26 25.19
CA SER A 226 -17.89 34.36 24.36
C SER A 226 -17.07 34.53 23.05
N THR A 227 -16.97 35.73 22.49
CA THR A 227 -16.33 36.01 21.18
C THR A 227 -14.84 36.36 21.25
N GLY A 228 -14.28 36.61 22.44
CA GLY A 228 -12.87 36.96 22.62
C GLY A 228 -11.92 35.77 22.43
N ILE A 229 -10.63 36.05 22.21
CA ILE A 229 -9.59 35.01 22.05
C ILE A 229 -9.20 34.45 23.43
N GLY A 230 -9.01 33.13 23.52
CA GLY A 230 -8.55 32.43 24.71
C GLY A 230 -7.09 32.70 25.03
N GLY A 231 -6.73 32.59 26.30
CA GLY A 231 -5.34 32.73 26.74
C GLY A 231 -4.52 31.49 26.41
N ASP A 232 -3.23 31.69 26.15
CA ASP A 232 -2.29 30.59 25.96
C ASP A 232 -1.91 29.93 27.29
N ILE A 233 -1.49 28.67 27.23
CA ILE A 233 -0.88 27.95 28.35
C ILE A 233 0.56 27.61 27.96
N LYS A 234 1.51 27.99 28.82
CA LYS A 234 2.94 27.71 28.63
C LYS A 234 3.51 26.99 29.84
N ILE A 235 4.14 25.84 29.62
CA ILE A 235 4.78 25.04 30.67
C ILE A 235 6.25 24.83 30.31
N GLN A 236 7.15 25.18 31.22
CA GLN A 236 8.59 24.94 31.11
C GLN A 236 9.10 24.16 32.33
N THR A 237 9.73 23.01 32.11
CA THR A 237 10.16 22.09 33.17
C THR A 237 11.22 21.12 32.68
N ASN A 238 11.82 20.29 33.56
CA ASN A 238 12.57 19.13 33.08
C ASN A 238 11.61 17.98 32.78
N ARG A 239 10.67 17.71 33.71
CA ARG A 239 9.66 16.66 33.55
C ARG A 239 8.25 17.22 33.72
N LEU A 240 7.34 16.84 32.83
CA LEU A 240 5.90 17.09 32.99
C LEU A 240 5.18 15.74 33.09
N ILE A 241 4.45 15.53 34.19
CA ILE A 241 3.73 14.29 34.49
C ILE A 241 2.24 14.61 34.61
N ILE A 242 1.40 13.91 33.86
CA ILE A 242 -0.05 14.08 33.89
C ILE A 242 -0.69 12.70 34.02
N ASN A 243 -1.44 12.48 35.09
CA ASN A 243 -2.02 11.17 35.36
C ASN A 243 -3.41 11.22 36.00
N ASN A 244 -4.07 10.06 36.05
CA ASN A 244 -5.29 9.83 36.84
C ASN A 244 -6.44 10.82 36.52
N LYS A 245 -6.88 10.88 35.25
CA LYS A 245 -8.01 11.71 34.78
C LYS A 245 -7.75 13.22 34.82
N SER A 246 -6.49 13.62 34.71
CA SER A 246 -6.11 15.03 34.76
C SER A 246 -6.02 15.64 33.36
N THR A 247 -6.26 16.95 33.29
CA THR A 247 -6.31 17.69 32.03
C THR A 247 -5.53 18.99 32.09
N ILE A 248 -4.76 19.27 31.03
CA ILE A 248 -4.19 20.58 30.74
C ILE A 248 -4.70 21.01 29.37
N GLY A 249 -5.40 22.14 29.25
CA GLY A 249 -5.83 22.53 27.91
C GLY A 249 -6.57 23.84 27.73
N THR A 250 -6.73 24.21 26.47
CA THR A 250 -7.48 25.39 26.05
C THR A 250 -8.81 24.94 25.41
N LEU A 251 -9.92 25.56 25.81
CA LEU A 251 -11.26 25.18 25.37
C LEU A 251 -12.03 26.38 24.81
N THR A 252 -12.70 26.19 23.67
CA THR A 252 -13.68 27.15 23.15
C THR A 252 -15.08 26.58 23.18
N THR A 253 -15.95 27.12 24.02
CA THR A 253 -17.36 26.71 24.11
C THR A 253 -18.30 27.68 23.39
N ASN A 254 -17.77 28.72 22.75
CA ASN A 254 -18.50 29.73 21.98
C ASN A 254 -17.69 30.17 20.73
N ALA A 255 -17.99 31.34 20.17
CA ALA A 255 -17.46 31.77 18.88
C ALA A 255 -16.00 32.27 18.86
N GLY A 256 -15.39 32.55 20.01
CA GLY A 256 -14.00 33.02 20.08
C GLY A 256 -12.97 31.89 19.89
N LYS A 257 -11.83 32.22 19.28
CA LYS A 257 -10.71 31.28 19.03
C LYS A 257 -10.01 30.88 20.33
N GLY A 258 -9.59 29.61 20.45
CA GLY A 258 -8.86 29.08 21.59
C GLY A 258 -7.42 29.56 21.62
N GLY A 259 -6.83 29.65 22.81
CA GLY A 259 -5.39 29.87 22.96
C GLY A 259 -4.60 28.61 22.58
N SER A 260 -3.29 28.76 22.41
CA SER A 260 -2.37 27.67 22.13
C SER A 260 -1.81 27.07 23.44
N LEU A 261 -1.35 25.82 23.36
CA LEU A 261 -0.69 25.12 24.47
C LEU A 261 0.75 24.79 24.05
N SER A 262 1.73 25.28 24.79
CA SER A 262 3.16 25.01 24.55
C SER A 262 3.79 24.37 25.79
N VAL A 263 4.41 23.21 25.59
CA VAL A 263 5.16 22.48 26.61
C VAL A 263 6.61 22.34 26.17
N GLU A 264 7.52 22.78 27.04
CA GLU A 264 8.95 22.54 26.93
C GLU A 264 9.40 21.76 28.18
N ALA A 265 9.52 20.44 28.03
CA ALA A 265 9.97 19.52 29.07
C ALA A 265 11.30 18.89 28.66
N THR A 266 12.42 19.36 29.20
CA THR A 266 13.76 19.02 28.67
C THR A 266 14.12 17.54 28.75
N GLU A 267 13.54 16.78 29.68
CA GLU A 267 13.80 15.35 29.88
C GLU A 267 12.63 14.46 29.45
N SER A 268 11.42 14.68 29.98
CA SER A 268 10.24 13.87 29.61
C SER A 268 8.90 14.60 29.73
N LEU A 269 7.98 14.22 28.83
CA LEU A 269 6.54 14.47 28.95
C LEU A 269 5.83 13.12 29.07
N GLU A 270 5.19 12.89 30.21
CA GLU A 270 4.51 11.64 30.55
C GLU A 270 3.02 11.88 30.75
N VAL A 271 2.20 11.23 29.93
CA VAL A 271 0.74 11.29 30.04
C VAL A 271 0.21 9.87 30.21
N ASP A 272 -0.37 9.58 31.37
CA ASP A 272 -0.85 8.25 31.73
C ASP A 272 -2.34 8.31 32.10
N GLY A 273 -3.17 7.65 31.29
CA GLY A 273 -4.61 7.57 31.55
C GLY A 273 -4.98 6.70 32.74
N ASN A 274 -4.07 5.83 33.22
CA ASN A 274 -4.29 4.83 34.27
C ASN A 274 -5.58 4.03 34.03
N GLY A 275 -5.73 3.53 32.80
CA GLY A 275 -6.90 2.77 32.35
C GLY A 275 -8.15 3.60 32.07
N ALA A 276 -8.11 4.93 32.24
CA ALA A 276 -9.19 5.86 31.89
C ALA A 276 -8.76 6.83 30.78
N PHE A 277 -8.46 8.08 31.11
CA PHE A 277 -7.89 9.05 30.18
C PHE A 277 -7.06 10.08 30.97
N SER A 278 -6.09 10.71 30.33
CA SER A 278 -5.42 11.93 30.81
C SER A 278 -4.92 12.68 29.59
N GLN A 279 -5.01 14.01 29.59
CA GLN A 279 -4.95 14.74 28.32
C GLN A 279 -4.23 16.08 28.41
N LEU A 280 -3.41 16.37 27.40
CA LEU A 280 -3.13 17.74 26.96
C LEU A 280 -4.02 18.03 25.77
N LEU A 281 -4.75 19.14 25.78
CA LEU A 281 -5.68 19.44 24.70
C LEU A 281 -5.79 20.91 24.30
N THR A 282 -6.04 21.13 23.02
CA THR A 282 -6.64 22.34 22.48
C THR A 282 -7.93 21.93 21.77
N GLN A 283 -9.08 22.40 22.25
CA GLN A 283 -10.37 21.87 21.81
C GLN A 283 -11.38 22.95 21.46
N SER A 284 -12.02 22.79 20.31
CA SER A 284 -13.24 23.52 19.97
C SER A 284 -14.50 22.71 20.19
N GLN A 285 -15.44 23.26 20.96
CA GLN A 285 -16.78 22.69 21.20
C GLN A 285 -17.90 23.54 20.56
N SER A 286 -17.56 24.60 19.83
CA SER A 286 -18.53 25.53 19.21
C SER A 286 -17.97 26.12 17.90
N SER A 287 -18.28 27.38 17.57
CA SER A 287 -17.88 27.99 16.30
C SER A 287 -16.49 28.61 16.27
N GLY A 288 -15.82 28.80 17.41
CA GLY A 288 -14.43 29.24 17.46
C GLY A 288 -13.45 28.15 17.05
N ASP A 289 -12.33 28.50 16.41
CA ASP A 289 -11.28 27.54 16.05
C ASP A 289 -10.50 27.08 17.30
N ALA A 290 -10.03 25.83 17.30
CA ALA A 290 -9.08 25.33 18.29
C ALA A 290 -7.72 26.04 18.15
N GLY A 291 -6.95 26.09 19.25
CA GLY A 291 -5.56 26.53 19.21
C GLY A 291 -4.60 25.41 18.80
N ASP A 292 -3.33 25.73 18.65
CA ASP A 292 -2.28 24.76 18.33
C ASP A 292 -1.67 24.17 19.62
N LEU A 293 -1.18 22.94 19.54
CA LEU A 293 -0.50 22.23 20.63
C LEU A 293 0.93 21.91 20.21
N GLN A 294 1.91 22.46 20.94
CA GLN A 294 3.32 22.16 20.73
C GLN A 294 3.92 21.45 21.96
N ALA A 295 4.58 20.33 21.73
CA ALA A 295 5.33 19.59 22.75
C ALA A 295 6.78 19.41 22.32
N LYS A 296 7.70 20.00 23.09
CA LYS A 296 9.14 19.86 22.92
C LYS A 296 9.71 19.09 24.11
N THR A 297 10.21 17.89 23.87
CA THR A 297 10.77 17.03 24.91
C THR A 297 11.71 15.98 24.34
N ALA A 298 12.68 15.53 25.13
CA ALA A 298 13.55 14.42 24.74
C ALA A 298 12.77 13.09 24.67
N ARG A 299 11.86 12.82 25.63
CA ARG A 299 11.03 11.60 25.63
C ARG A 299 9.55 11.90 25.85
N LEU A 300 8.72 11.53 24.89
CA LEU A 300 7.26 11.59 25.03
C LEU A 300 6.71 10.19 25.30
N ILE A 301 5.99 10.02 26.41
CA ILE A 301 5.43 8.73 26.85
C ILE A 301 3.92 8.89 27.04
N LEU A 302 3.14 8.08 26.33
CA LEU A 302 1.68 8.09 26.34
C LEU A 302 1.17 6.69 26.67
N ARG A 303 0.52 6.51 27.82
CA ARG A 303 0.13 5.19 28.35
C ARG A 303 -1.34 5.12 28.73
N ASP A 304 -1.94 3.95 28.49
CA ASP A 304 -3.24 3.52 29.01
C ASP A 304 -4.34 4.60 28.99
N GLY A 305 -4.46 5.32 27.87
CA GLY A 305 -5.42 6.42 27.68
C GLY A 305 -4.82 7.83 27.77
N GLY A 306 -3.49 7.96 27.77
CA GLY A 306 -2.79 9.24 27.72
C GLY A 306 -2.79 9.87 26.33
N GLN A 307 -3.25 11.11 26.18
CA GLN A 307 -3.44 11.74 24.88
C GLN A 307 -2.90 13.17 24.80
N LEU A 308 -2.36 13.54 23.63
CA LEU A 308 -2.25 14.93 23.19
C LEU A 308 -3.28 15.14 22.07
N SER A 309 -4.09 16.18 22.14
CA SER A 309 -5.19 16.39 21.19
C SER A 309 -5.35 17.84 20.77
N SER A 310 -5.53 18.09 19.48
CA SER A 310 -5.87 19.39 18.91
C SER A 310 -7.11 19.26 18.01
N SER A 311 -8.29 19.19 18.61
CA SER A 311 -9.51 18.69 17.94
C SER A 311 -10.68 19.71 17.94
N ALA A 312 -11.61 19.57 16.99
CA ALA A 312 -12.81 20.40 16.89
C ALA A 312 -14.09 19.58 16.73
N PHE A 313 -15.05 19.74 17.65
CA PHE A 313 -16.28 18.94 17.72
C PHE A 313 -17.53 19.70 17.27
N SER A 314 -17.37 20.89 16.68
CA SER A 314 -18.46 21.71 16.16
C SER A 314 -17.99 22.49 14.92
N SER A 315 -18.46 23.72 14.67
CA SER A 315 -18.15 24.41 13.40
C SER A 315 -16.74 25.01 13.30
N GLY A 316 -15.99 25.11 14.40
CA GLY A 316 -14.59 25.53 14.39
C GLY A 316 -13.65 24.52 13.72
N LYS A 317 -12.47 24.99 13.30
CA LYS A 317 -11.39 24.14 12.75
C LYS A 317 -10.53 23.56 13.88
N ALA A 318 -10.03 22.35 13.67
CA ALA A 318 -8.98 21.77 14.52
C ALA A 318 -7.63 22.45 14.26
N GLY A 319 -6.80 22.56 15.30
CA GLY A 319 -5.47 23.17 15.23
C GLY A 319 -4.38 22.16 14.85
N THR A 320 -3.13 22.60 14.81
CA THR A 320 -1.97 21.74 14.57
C THR A 320 -1.39 21.20 15.87
N LEU A 321 -1.11 19.90 15.91
CA LEU A 321 -0.33 19.26 16.96
C LEU A 321 1.09 19.02 16.45
N HIS A 322 2.10 19.60 17.10
CA HIS A 322 3.50 19.48 16.71
C HIS A 322 4.36 18.94 17.85
N VAL A 323 4.92 17.74 17.67
CA VAL A 323 5.96 17.19 18.55
C VAL A 323 7.34 17.46 17.93
N ILE A 324 8.23 18.08 18.68
CA ILE A 324 9.49 18.64 18.19
C ILE A 324 10.69 18.00 18.88
N ASP A 325 11.66 17.58 18.06
CA ASP A 325 13.03 17.19 18.44
C ASP A 325 13.10 16.16 19.57
N SER A 326 12.23 15.14 19.52
CA SER A 326 12.25 14.05 20.50
C SER A 326 13.27 12.97 20.14
N GLU A 327 13.96 12.42 21.15
CA GLU A 327 14.76 11.21 20.99
C GLU A 327 13.84 9.98 20.84
N SER A 328 12.72 9.94 21.57
CA SER A 328 11.70 8.91 21.40
C SER A 328 10.28 9.41 21.68
N ILE A 329 9.34 8.81 20.95
CA ILE A 329 7.91 8.87 21.24
C ILE A 329 7.41 7.45 21.42
N GLU A 330 6.83 7.17 22.58
CA GLU A 330 6.32 5.85 22.97
C GLU A 330 4.83 5.99 23.32
N ALA A 331 3.97 5.47 22.45
CA ALA A 331 2.54 5.37 22.71
C ALA A 331 2.16 3.89 22.90
N SER A 332 1.55 3.56 24.04
CA SER A 332 1.13 2.21 24.36
C SER A 332 -0.22 2.16 25.05
N GLY A 333 -1.02 1.15 24.72
CA GLY A 333 -2.27 0.88 25.44
C GLY A 333 -3.44 1.78 25.08
N LYS A 334 -4.55 1.54 25.77
CA LYS A 334 -5.81 2.29 25.68
C LYS A 334 -6.51 2.28 27.03
N GLY A 335 -7.20 3.36 27.35
CA GLY A 335 -8.05 3.45 28.54
C GLY A 335 -9.54 3.34 28.17
N ILE A 336 -10.37 3.00 29.16
CA ILE A 336 -11.82 2.88 29.00
C ILE A 336 -12.48 3.75 30.05
N PHE A 337 -13.34 4.67 29.60
CA PHE A 337 -14.12 5.51 30.50
C PHE A 337 -15.54 5.68 29.97
N SER A 338 -16.53 5.38 30.82
CA SER A 338 -17.96 5.44 30.48
C SER A 338 -18.34 4.64 29.23
N GLY A 339 -17.69 3.49 29.00
CA GLY A 339 -17.91 2.63 27.83
C GLY A 339 -17.23 3.12 26.54
N LEU A 340 -16.60 4.30 26.57
CA LEU A 340 -15.82 4.83 25.46
C LEU A 340 -14.35 4.42 25.61
N THR A 341 -13.71 4.13 24.49
CA THR A 341 -12.28 3.79 24.43
C THR A 341 -11.45 5.03 24.11
N PHE A 342 -10.36 5.22 24.85
CA PHE A 342 -9.40 6.30 24.67
C PHE A 342 -8.05 5.67 24.35
N HIS A 343 -7.68 5.65 23.07
CA HIS A 343 -6.35 5.17 22.66
C HIS A 343 -5.28 6.13 23.18
N SER A 344 -4.15 5.60 23.66
CA SER A 344 -2.99 6.45 23.91
C SER A 344 -2.47 7.01 22.60
N GLY A 345 -2.08 8.29 22.55
CA GLY A 345 -1.61 8.84 21.27
C GLY A 345 -1.74 10.33 21.02
N LEU A 346 -1.62 10.67 19.73
CA LEU A 346 -1.68 12.03 19.20
C LEU A 346 -2.90 12.17 18.28
N PHE A 347 -3.72 13.19 18.50
CA PHE A 347 -5.00 13.32 17.80
C PHE A 347 -5.23 14.74 17.27
N SER A 348 -5.68 14.86 16.04
CA SER A 348 -6.22 16.10 15.49
C SER A 348 -7.45 15.79 14.63
N SER A 349 -8.60 15.78 15.27
CA SER A 349 -9.86 15.31 14.67
C SER A 349 -10.90 16.42 14.54
N THR A 350 -11.78 16.29 13.55
CA THR A 350 -12.99 17.12 13.41
C THR A 350 -14.25 16.26 13.47
N ALA A 351 -15.26 16.69 14.21
CA ALA A 351 -16.61 16.10 14.20
C ALA A 351 -17.69 17.07 13.71
N GLY A 352 -17.30 18.23 13.16
CA GLY A 352 -18.26 19.27 12.80
C GLY A 352 -18.03 19.94 11.45
N LYS A 353 -18.14 21.27 11.38
CA LYS A 353 -18.12 22.02 10.10
C LYS A 353 -16.76 22.61 9.72
N GLY A 354 -15.76 22.52 10.59
CA GLY A 354 -14.38 22.87 10.28
C GLY A 354 -13.58 21.68 9.76
N ASN A 355 -12.50 21.97 9.05
CA ASN A 355 -11.56 20.94 8.59
C ASN A 355 -10.82 20.30 9.78
N GLY A 356 -10.40 19.04 9.62
CA GLY A 356 -9.41 18.43 10.51
C GLY A 356 -8.08 19.18 10.44
N GLY A 357 -7.36 19.21 11.56
CA GLY A 357 -6.03 19.82 11.66
C GLY A 357 -4.93 18.81 11.38
N SER A 358 -3.67 19.23 11.49
CA SER A 358 -2.52 18.38 11.19
C SER A 358 -1.81 17.85 12.43
N VAL A 359 -1.19 16.69 12.32
CA VAL A 359 -0.23 16.16 13.30
C VAL A 359 1.14 16.09 12.62
N ILE A 360 2.13 16.74 13.24
CA ILE A 360 3.53 16.77 12.77
C ILE A 360 4.40 16.18 13.87
N VAL A 361 5.14 15.13 13.54
CA VAL A 361 6.00 14.41 14.47
C VAL A 361 7.44 14.47 13.97
N ASN A 362 8.34 15.05 14.76
CA ASN A 362 9.78 14.99 14.55
C ASN A 362 10.43 14.23 15.72
N THR A 363 11.00 13.07 15.45
CA THR A 363 11.64 12.23 16.47
C THR A 363 12.82 11.44 15.89
N ASN A 364 13.64 10.80 16.72
CA ASN A 364 14.53 9.75 16.24
C ASN A 364 13.76 8.43 16.10
N ARG A 365 13.01 8.05 17.15
CA ARG A 365 12.26 6.79 17.19
C ARG A 365 10.79 7.02 17.52
N LEU A 366 9.90 6.40 16.76
CA LEU A 366 8.47 6.32 17.05
C LEU A 366 8.05 4.88 17.31
N MET A 367 7.43 4.62 18.45
CA MET A 367 6.88 3.33 18.84
C MET A 367 5.40 3.44 19.18
N VAL A 368 4.55 2.69 18.48
CA VAL A 368 3.09 2.65 18.67
C VAL A 368 2.67 1.21 18.91
N THR A 369 2.21 0.90 20.12
CA THR A 369 2.03 -0.49 20.58
C THR A 369 0.75 -0.68 21.39
N ASP A 370 0.33 -1.93 21.55
CA ASP A 370 -0.76 -2.34 22.44
C ASP A 370 -2.08 -1.57 22.24
N GLY A 371 -2.39 -1.21 20.99
CA GLY A 371 -3.62 -0.51 20.62
C GLY A 371 -3.54 1.02 20.67
N ALA A 372 -2.34 1.60 20.84
CA ALA A 372 -2.15 3.04 20.72
C ALA A 372 -2.37 3.55 19.28
N SER A 373 -2.67 4.84 19.11
CA SER A 373 -3.00 5.39 17.79
C SER A 373 -2.50 6.82 17.60
N ILE A 374 -1.94 7.14 16.44
CA ILE A 374 -1.73 8.54 16.00
C ILE A 374 -2.66 8.81 14.84
N SER A 375 -3.54 9.81 14.98
CA SER A 375 -4.65 9.98 14.04
C SER A 375 -4.97 11.43 13.72
N VAL A 376 -5.19 11.69 12.43
CA VAL A 376 -5.99 12.82 11.94
C VAL A 376 -7.28 12.29 11.35
N ALA A 377 -8.43 12.80 11.80
CA ALA A 377 -9.71 12.21 11.41
C ALA A 377 -10.81 13.24 11.12
N ALA A 378 -11.65 12.94 10.13
CA ALA A 378 -12.98 13.52 10.01
C ALA A 378 -14.00 12.50 10.54
N LEU A 379 -14.35 12.64 11.82
CA LEU A 379 -15.26 11.73 12.54
C LEU A 379 -16.67 11.75 11.94
N GLU A 380 -17.47 10.76 12.32
CA GLU A 380 -18.88 10.68 11.92
C GLU A 380 -19.60 12.02 12.17
N GLY A 381 -20.39 12.47 11.19
CA GLY A 381 -21.10 13.75 11.22
C GLY A 381 -20.29 14.97 10.75
N SER A 382 -18.98 14.84 10.53
CA SER A 382 -18.19 15.91 9.90
C SER A 382 -18.71 16.28 8.50
N THR A 383 -18.66 17.57 8.18
CA THR A 383 -19.01 18.10 6.85
C THR A 383 -17.80 18.56 6.04
N ARG A 384 -16.59 18.34 6.58
CA ARG A 384 -15.30 18.69 5.96
C ARG A 384 -14.30 17.53 6.01
N GLN A 385 -13.21 17.69 5.28
CA GLN A 385 -12.14 16.70 5.16
C GLN A 385 -11.30 16.56 6.43
N ALA A 386 -10.64 15.40 6.56
CA ALA A 386 -9.59 15.18 7.55
C ALA A 386 -8.33 16.00 7.22
N GLY A 387 -7.41 16.10 8.18
CA GLY A 387 -6.16 16.85 8.02
C GLY A 387 -5.00 15.98 7.51
N GLN A 388 -3.77 16.38 7.81
CA GLN A 388 -2.56 15.70 7.35
C GLN A 388 -1.76 15.12 8.51
N LEU A 389 -1.20 13.93 8.33
CA LEU A 389 -0.29 13.28 9.28
C LEU A 389 1.11 13.20 8.67
N ASP A 390 2.06 13.92 9.25
CA ASP A 390 3.46 13.91 8.82
C ASP A 390 4.35 13.39 9.94
N ILE A 391 5.09 12.32 9.65
CA ILE A 391 6.01 11.67 10.59
C ILE A 391 7.42 11.69 9.99
N ASN A 392 8.33 12.37 10.67
CA ASN A 392 9.76 12.36 10.40
C ASN A 392 10.48 11.66 11.55
N ALA A 393 10.93 10.43 11.32
CA ALA A 393 11.72 9.65 12.27
C ALA A 393 13.14 9.44 11.71
N SER A 394 14.16 9.95 12.39
CA SER A 394 15.55 9.85 11.87
C SER A 394 16.14 8.44 11.96
N GLU A 395 15.58 7.56 12.80
CA GLU A 395 16.07 6.19 13.02
C GLU A 395 15.02 5.11 12.69
N SER A 396 13.79 5.19 13.23
CA SER A 396 12.81 4.13 13.01
C SER A 396 11.37 4.49 13.36
N VAL A 397 10.43 3.85 12.68
CA VAL A 397 9.00 3.77 13.07
C VAL A 397 8.64 2.29 13.27
N PHE A 398 8.10 1.96 14.45
CA PHE A 398 7.70 0.60 14.83
C PHE A 398 6.26 0.57 15.33
N LEU A 399 5.43 -0.27 14.70
CA LEU A 399 4.07 -0.55 15.14
C LEU A 399 3.90 -2.03 15.49
N ASN A 400 3.27 -2.32 16.63
CA ASN A 400 3.03 -3.69 17.07
C ASN A 400 1.65 -3.87 17.73
N GLY A 401 0.96 -4.94 17.35
CA GLY A 401 -0.29 -5.38 17.96
C GLY A 401 -1.54 -4.89 17.24
N ALA A 402 -2.65 -5.59 17.46
CA ALA A 402 -3.95 -5.23 16.92
C ALA A 402 -4.38 -3.86 17.46
N ASP A 403 -5.09 -3.09 16.64
CA ASP A 403 -5.50 -1.69 16.89
C ASP A 403 -4.37 -0.65 16.89
N SER A 404 -3.09 -1.04 16.98
CA SER A 404 -1.95 -0.12 16.89
C SER A 404 -1.90 0.52 15.52
N SER A 405 -1.99 1.85 15.45
CA SER A 405 -2.30 2.50 14.17
C SER A 405 -1.73 3.90 13.93
N LEU A 406 -1.45 4.19 12.66
CA LEU A 406 -1.25 5.54 12.13
C LEU A 406 -2.36 5.83 11.11
N LEU A 407 -3.19 6.83 11.36
CA LEU A 407 -4.46 7.02 10.66
C LEU A 407 -4.61 8.44 10.11
N ALA A 408 -5.07 8.52 8.85
CA ALA A 408 -5.49 9.74 8.19
C ALA A 408 -6.88 9.54 7.56
N THR A 409 -7.89 9.30 8.40
CA THR A 409 -9.18 8.71 7.97
C THR A 409 -10.32 9.73 7.93
N SER A 410 -11.37 9.44 7.16
CA SER A 410 -12.67 10.08 7.32
C SER A 410 -13.70 9.00 7.60
N GLU A 411 -14.44 9.11 8.68
CA GLU A 411 -15.65 8.32 8.97
C GLU A 411 -16.90 9.00 8.38
N SER A 412 -16.77 10.26 7.96
CA SER A 412 -17.81 11.02 7.27
C SER A 412 -17.81 10.77 5.75
N ARG A 413 -18.82 11.32 5.05
CA ARG A 413 -18.91 11.34 3.58
C ARG A 413 -17.98 12.41 2.95
N LYS A 414 -16.77 12.58 3.47
CA LYS A 414 -15.79 13.59 3.07
C LYS A 414 -14.42 12.96 2.82
N PRO A 415 -13.52 13.66 2.09
CA PRO A 415 -12.20 13.13 1.80
C PRO A 415 -11.42 12.80 3.07
N ALA A 416 -10.68 11.70 3.01
CA ALA A 416 -9.67 11.33 4.00
C ALA A 416 -8.45 12.26 3.95
N GLY A 417 -7.56 12.09 4.93
CA GLY A 417 -6.34 12.88 5.07
C GLY A 417 -5.17 12.21 4.37
N ASN A 418 -4.12 12.97 4.05
CA ASN A 418 -2.88 12.40 3.53
C ASN A 418 -1.93 12.02 4.68
N LEU A 419 -1.11 11.00 4.44
CA LEU A 419 -0.14 10.47 5.40
C LEU A 419 1.24 10.39 4.76
N THR A 420 2.23 11.06 5.37
CA THR A 420 3.64 10.99 4.95
C THR A 420 4.48 10.43 6.09
N ILE A 421 5.30 9.41 5.80
CA ILE A 421 6.32 8.90 6.73
C ILE A 421 7.69 9.00 6.07
N ASN A 422 8.62 9.69 6.72
CA ASN A 422 10.03 9.72 6.36
C ASN A 422 10.84 9.02 7.46
N THR A 423 11.40 7.86 7.14
CA THR A 423 12.20 7.05 8.08
C THR A 423 13.10 6.07 7.34
N PRO A 424 14.31 5.75 7.84
CA PRO A 424 15.13 4.70 7.26
C PRO A 424 14.62 3.29 7.55
N LEU A 425 13.87 3.08 8.64
CA LEU A 425 13.30 1.78 8.99
C LEU A 425 11.82 1.92 9.36
N LEU A 426 10.97 1.14 8.70
CA LEU A 426 9.55 1.01 9.03
C LEU A 426 9.19 -0.46 9.24
N THR A 427 8.64 -0.79 10.41
CA THR A 427 8.23 -2.16 10.77
C THR A 427 6.81 -2.16 11.32
N LEU A 428 5.96 -3.00 10.73
CA LEU A 428 4.61 -3.29 11.22
C LEU A 428 4.48 -4.79 11.48
N GLN A 429 3.93 -5.13 12.65
CA GLN A 429 3.67 -6.52 13.02
C GLN A 429 2.43 -6.67 13.91
N GLY A 430 1.90 -7.88 13.95
CA GLY A 430 0.85 -8.27 14.89
C GLY A 430 -0.51 -7.62 14.61
N GLY A 431 -0.85 -7.36 13.35
CA GLY A 431 -2.11 -6.74 12.95
C GLY A 431 -2.12 -5.21 12.99
N ALA A 432 -0.96 -4.57 13.20
CA ALA A 432 -0.82 -3.12 13.15
C ALA A 432 -1.21 -2.52 11.78
N LYS A 433 -1.71 -1.27 11.77
CA LYS A 433 -2.26 -0.63 10.57
C LYS A 433 -1.71 0.77 10.29
N ILE A 434 -1.41 1.07 9.02
CA ILE A 434 -1.28 2.43 8.50
C ILE A 434 -2.41 2.65 7.50
N SER A 435 -3.26 3.67 7.68
CA SER A 435 -4.46 3.82 6.86
C SER A 435 -4.83 5.26 6.49
N ALA A 436 -5.25 5.47 5.26
CA ALA A 436 -5.81 6.72 4.76
C ALA A 436 -7.16 6.48 4.05
N SER A 437 -8.20 6.13 4.81
CA SER A 437 -9.47 5.61 4.28
C SER A 437 -10.66 6.57 4.39
N SER A 438 -11.58 6.55 3.42
CA SER A 438 -12.88 7.26 3.47
C SER A 438 -14.02 6.39 2.93
N PRO A 439 -15.12 6.13 3.66
CA PRO A 439 -16.19 5.27 3.19
C PRO A 439 -16.82 5.73 1.87
N LEU A 440 -17.17 7.00 1.73
CA LEU A 440 -18.08 7.44 0.66
C LEU A 440 -17.53 8.63 -0.14
N SER A 441 -16.22 8.85 -0.04
CA SER A 441 -15.51 9.94 -0.70
C SER A 441 -14.09 9.51 -1.03
N GLN A 442 -13.23 10.46 -1.34
CA GLN A 442 -11.86 10.17 -1.75
C GLN A 442 -11.03 9.62 -0.58
N GLY A 443 -10.35 8.50 -0.80
CA GLY A 443 -9.28 8.01 0.08
C GLY A 443 -8.08 8.96 0.06
N GLY A 444 -7.25 8.91 1.10
CA GLY A 444 -6.08 9.77 1.21
C GLY A 444 -4.84 9.09 0.68
N ASN A 445 -3.85 9.86 0.24
CA ASN A 445 -2.59 9.31 -0.25
C ASN A 445 -1.68 8.93 0.92
N ILE A 446 -0.97 7.81 0.79
CA ILE A 446 0.08 7.36 1.70
C ILE A 446 1.41 7.40 0.96
N ASN A 447 2.38 8.10 1.53
CA ASN A 447 3.70 8.29 0.94
C ASN A 447 4.78 7.94 1.96
N LEU A 448 5.55 6.89 1.67
CA LEU A 448 6.62 6.38 2.53
C LEU A 448 7.96 6.69 1.89
N GLN A 449 8.83 7.46 2.56
CA GLN A 449 10.06 8.01 2.00
C GLN A 449 11.27 7.77 2.90
N GLY A 450 12.47 7.88 2.33
CA GLY A 450 13.73 7.77 3.08
C GLY A 450 14.07 6.36 3.56
N LEU A 451 13.33 5.35 3.08
CA LEU A 451 13.39 3.97 3.54
C LEU A 451 14.66 3.24 3.06
N ASN A 452 15.35 2.61 4.01
CA ASN A 452 16.32 1.56 3.75
C ASN A 452 15.68 0.17 3.84
N SER A 453 14.72 -0.02 4.75
CA SER A 453 13.97 -1.28 4.88
C SER A 453 12.52 -1.06 5.31
N LEU A 454 11.62 -1.84 4.72
CA LEU A 454 10.21 -1.96 5.08
C LEU A 454 9.87 -3.40 5.41
N GLN A 455 9.26 -3.64 6.58
CA GLN A 455 8.73 -4.94 6.98
C GLN A 455 7.25 -4.82 7.36
N VAL A 456 6.38 -5.61 6.73
CA VAL A 456 4.96 -5.72 7.10
C VAL A 456 4.63 -7.19 7.28
N THR A 457 4.33 -7.57 8.52
CA THR A 457 4.24 -8.99 8.88
C THR A 457 3.01 -9.30 9.74
N ASN A 458 2.66 -10.58 9.86
CA ASN A 458 1.70 -11.07 10.85
C ASN A 458 0.34 -10.36 10.79
N GLY A 459 -0.26 -10.25 9.61
CA GLY A 459 -1.57 -9.65 9.38
C GLY A 459 -1.59 -8.12 9.36
N SER A 460 -0.43 -7.47 9.45
CA SER A 460 -0.34 -6.01 9.35
C SER A 460 -0.65 -5.48 7.95
N GLU A 461 -1.14 -4.24 7.88
CA GLU A 461 -1.62 -3.63 6.64
C GLU A 461 -1.21 -2.15 6.49
N ILE A 462 -0.85 -1.76 5.27
CA ILE A 462 -0.77 -0.37 4.82
C ILE A 462 -1.81 -0.17 3.72
N SER A 463 -2.81 0.69 3.94
CA SER A 463 -3.97 0.76 3.06
C SER A 463 -4.55 2.16 2.82
N ALA A 464 -4.78 2.50 1.55
CA ALA A 464 -5.49 3.72 1.14
C ALA A 464 -6.80 3.34 0.45
N THR A 465 -7.91 3.36 1.19
CA THR A 465 -9.17 2.71 0.77
C THR A 465 -10.38 3.64 0.74
N THR A 466 -11.40 3.19 0.01
CA THR A 466 -12.73 3.80 -0.03
C THR A 466 -13.80 2.75 -0.29
N VAL A 467 -15.08 3.07 -0.11
CA VAL A 467 -16.18 2.23 -0.63
C VAL A 467 -16.59 2.76 -2.00
N ASP A 468 -17.18 3.95 -2.06
CA ASP A 468 -17.83 4.45 -3.29
C ASP A 468 -17.10 5.62 -3.99
N GLY A 469 -16.03 6.17 -3.41
CA GLY A 469 -15.24 7.26 -4.01
C GLY A 469 -13.99 6.76 -4.75
N LYS A 470 -13.07 7.66 -5.10
CA LYS A 470 -11.76 7.26 -5.61
C LYS A 470 -10.80 6.93 -4.45
N ALA A 471 -10.17 5.76 -4.45
CA ALA A 471 -9.20 5.39 -3.42
C ALA A 471 -7.93 6.25 -3.54
N GLY A 472 -7.17 6.36 -2.46
CA GLY A 472 -5.91 7.09 -2.47
C GLY A 472 -4.77 6.27 -3.09
N ASN A 473 -3.68 6.93 -3.46
CA ASN A 473 -2.47 6.26 -3.92
C ASN A 473 -1.60 5.81 -2.75
N LEU A 474 -0.84 4.73 -2.95
CA LEU A 474 0.22 4.28 -2.05
C LEU A 474 1.57 4.30 -2.77
N GLU A 475 2.48 5.15 -2.30
CA GLU A 475 3.79 5.37 -2.89
C GLU A 475 4.90 5.01 -1.90
N ILE A 476 5.80 4.11 -2.29
CA ILE A 476 6.96 3.70 -1.50
C ILE A 476 8.24 4.14 -2.19
N ASN A 477 8.85 5.18 -1.61
CA ASN A 477 10.19 5.70 -1.85
C ASN A 477 10.46 6.20 -3.28
N LEU A 478 9.49 6.91 -3.86
CA LEU A 478 9.60 7.48 -5.22
C LEU A 478 10.58 8.65 -5.30
N GLY A 479 11.31 8.73 -6.42
CA GLY A 479 12.28 9.80 -6.68
C GLY A 479 13.54 9.75 -5.80
N GLN A 480 13.71 8.70 -5.00
CA GLN A 480 14.82 8.50 -4.07
C GLN A 480 15.59 7.21 -4.40
N THR A 481 16.68 6.96 -3.66
CA THR A 481 17.41 5.68 -3.76
C THR A 481 16.50 4.52 -3.39
N PRO A 482 16.43 3.42 -4.19
CA PRO A 482 15.50 2.33 -3.92
C PRO A 482 15.71 1.73 -2.53
N VAL A 483 14.60 1.30 -1.90
CA VAL A 483 14.64 0.61 -0.61
C VAL A 483 15.49 -0.66 -0.76
N ASN A 484 16.40 -0.95 0.16
CA ASN A 484 17.25 -2.15 0.05
C ASN A 484 16.41 -3.42 0.10
N ASN A 485 15.49 -3.50 1.06
CA ASN A 485 14.65 -4.68 1.28
C ASN A 485 13.23 -4.30 1.70
N VAL A 486 12.25 -4.74 0.90
CA VAL A 486 10.82 -4.74 1.26
C VAL A 486 10.39 -6.18 1.50
N GLN A 487 9.95 -6.49 2.71
CA GLN A 487 9.54 -7.83 3.12
C GLN A 487 8.08 -7.83 3.59
N LEU A 488 7.27 -8.66 2.96
CA LEU A 488 5.88 -8.91 3.32
C LEU A 488 5.74 -10.39 3.71
N ASN A 489 5.32 -10.66 4.94
CA ASN A 489 5.07 -12.03 5.42
C ASN A 489 3.69 -12.08 6.09
N ASN A 490 2.68 -12.59 5.38
CA ASN A 490 1.28 -12.39 5.74
C ASN A 490 0.94 -10.90 5.97
N GLY A 491 1.60 -10.01 5.24
CA GLY A 491 1.40 -8.56 5.28
C GLY A 491 0.71 -8.05 4.01
N ARG A 492 0.02 -6.92 4.11
CA ARG A 492 -0.80 -6.34 3.03
C ARG A 492 -0.38 -4.92 2.70
N LEU A 493 -0.17 -4.63 1.42
CA LEU A 493 -0.09 -3.28 0.85
C LEU A 493 -1.25 -3.12 -0.13
N THR A 494 -2.21 -2.24 0.15
CA THR A 494 -3.47 -2.21 -0.61
C THR A 494 -3.94 -0.80 -0.94
N VAL A 495 -4.49 -0.66 -2.14
CA VAL A 495 -5.30 0.48 -2.57
C VAL A 495 -6.61 -0.09 -3.09
N GLU A 496 -7.72 0.22 -2.45
CA GLU A 496 -8.96 -0.52 -2.67
C GLU A 496 -10.20 0.37 -2.65
N ALA A 497 -11.07 0.18 -3.64
CA ALA A 497 -12.44 0.67 -3.64
C ALA A 497 -13.40 -0.51 -3.43
N THR A 498 -13.91 -0.68 -2.20
CA THR A 498 -14.74 -1.85 -1.82
C THR A 498 -16.21 -1.73 -2.28
N GLY A 499 -16.54 -0.71 -3.08
CA GLY A 499 -17.85 -0.43 -3.65
C GLY A 499 -17.73 -0.05 -5.13
N THR A 500 -18.48 0.94 -5.60
CA THR A 500 -18.48 1.30 -7.04
C THR A 500 -17.38 2.30 -7.43
N GLY A 501 -16.49 2.64 -6.50
CA GLY A 501 -15.46 3.64 -6.69
C GLY A 501 -14.26 3.20 -7.54
N ASP A 502 -13.45 4.14 -8.00
CA ASP A 502 -12.18 3.85 -8.69
C ASP A 502 -11.08 3.53 -7.67
N SER A 503 -10.21 2.58 -7.98
CA SER A 503 -9.03 2.32 -7.15
C SER A 503 -7.94 3.38 -7.38
N GLY A 504 -7.01 3.48 -6.43
CA GLY A 504 -5.80 4.30 -6.54
C GLY A 504 -4.65 3.48 -7.11
N ASN A 505 -3.51 4.11 -7.35
CA ASN A 505 -2.33 3.41 -7.84
C ASN A 505 -1.38 3.02 -6.69
N LEU A 506 -0.70 1.90 -6.83
CA LEU A 506 0.28 1.40 -5.88
C LEU A 506 1.65 1.30 -6.54
N THR A 507 2.64 2.02 -6.03
CA THR A 507 4.02 1.96 -6.54
C THR A 507 5.03 1.60 -5.47
N VAL A 508 5.90 0.62 -5.77
CA VAL A 508 6.98 0.18 -4.89
C VAL A 508 8.35 0.35 -5.57
N ASN A 509 9.22 1.19 -5.00
CA ASN A 509 10.60 1.37 -5.46
C ASN A 509 11.60 0.67 -4.51
N ALA A 510 12.09 -0.51 -4.88
CA ALA A 510 12.93 -1.35 -4.01
C ALA A 510 13.94 -2.17 -4.82
N ARG A 511 15.09 -2.54 -4.24
CA ARG A 511 16.07 -3.47 -4.81
C ARG A 511 15.61 -4.92 -4.67
N THR A 512 15.23 -5.31 -3.46
CA THR A 512 14.70 -6.65 -3.16
C THR A 512 13.27 -6.55 -2.65
N LEU A 513 12.37 -7.32 -3.24
CA LEU A 513 10.97 -7.43 -2.83
C LEU A 513 10.62 -8.91 -2.61
N ASN A 514 10.30 -9.25 -1.36
CA ASN A 514 9.97 -10.62 -0.95
C ASN A 514 8.56 -10.68 -0.36
N LEU A 515 7.70 -11.50 -0.96
CA LEU A 515 6.34 -11.79 -0.50
C LEU A 515 6.24 -13.27 -0.12
N GLU A 516 5.83 -13.53 1.12
CA GLU A 516 5.68 -14.88 1.65
C GLU A 516 4.38 -15.04 2.45
N ASN A 517 3.89 -16.28 2.53
CA ASN A 517 2.78 -16.71 3.40
C ASN A 517 1.49 -15.89 3.21
N ASN A 518 0.93 -15.90 2.00
CA ASN A 518 -0.27 -15.16 1.61
C ASN A 518 -0.12 -13.62 1.74
N ALA A 519 1.09 -13.10 1.61
CA ALA A 519 1.31 -11.66 1.52
C ALA A 519 0.67 -11.07 0.25
N GLN A 520 0.24 -9.81 0.30
CA GLN A 520 -0.47 -9.18 -0.80
C GLN A 520 0.04 -7.77 -1.11
N ILE A 521 0.18 -7.49 -2.40
CA ILE A 521 0.28 -6.14 -2.97
C ILE A 521 -0.87 -6.02 -3.97
N SER A 522 -1.87 -5.20 -3.70
CA SER A 522 -3.07 -5.17 -4.54
C SER A 522 -3.65 -3.79 -4.79
N ALA A 523 -4.09 -3.57 -6.02
CA ALA A 523 -4.94 -2.43 -6.40
C ALA A 523 -6.28 -2.95 -6.96
N SER A 524 -7.37 -2.80 -6.20
CA SER A 524 -8.65 -3.44 -6.53
C SER A 524 -9.87 -2.51 -6.47
N THR A 525 -10.89 -2.85 -7.26
CA THR A 525 -12.24 -2.24 -7.20
C THR A 525 -13.32 -3.30 -7.47
N ILE A 526 -14.59 -3.03 -7.14
CA ILE A 526 -15.70 -3.89 -7.57
C ILE A 526 -16.16 -3.49 -8.98
N SER A 527 -16.56 -2.24 -9.21
CA SER A 527 -17.22 -1.85 -10.48
C SER A 527 -16.63 -0.59 -11.15
N GLY A 528 -15.64 0.05 -10.53
CA GLY A 528 -14.96 1.24 -11.09
C GLY A 528 -13.74 0.89 -11.95
N LEU A 529 -12.90 1.88 -12.22
CA LEU A 529 -11.57 1.66 -12.81
C LEU A 529 -10.62 1.10 -11.75
N GLY A 530 -10.00 -0.04 -12.05
CA GLY A 530 -8.94 -0.65 -11.26
C GLY A 530 -7.67 0.20 -11.31
N GLY A 531 -6.86 0.04 -10.26
CA GLY A 531 -5.64 0.81 -10.07
C GLY A 531 -4.43 0.08 -10.62
N ASP A 532 -3.44 0.82 -11.09
CA ASP A 532 -2.19 0.22 -11.56
C ASP A 532 -1.30 -0.18 -10.36
N VAL A 533 -0.62 -1.32 -10.50
CA VAL A 533 0.46 -1.74 -9.61
C VAL A 533 1.78 -1.70 -10.36
N SER A 534 2.73 -0.92 -9.85
CA SER A 534 4.03 -0.72 -10.47
C SER A 534 5.18 -1.02 -9.50
N LEU A 535 6.09 -1.89 -9.91
CA LEU A 535 7.33 -2.19 -9.19
C LEU A 535 8.50 -1.54 -9.94
N GLN A 536 9.32 -0.75 -9.25
CA GLN A 536 10.39 0.04 -9.86
C GLN A 536 11.76 -0.29 -9.26
N ASN A 537 12.79 -0.35 -10.12
CA ASN A 537 14.19 -0.60 -9.76
C ASN A 537 14.44 -1.91 -8.98
N VAL A 538 13.57 -2.91 -9.18
CA VAL A 538 13.68 -4.22 -8.55
C VAL A 538 14.80 -5.02 -9.20
N GLU A 539 15.75 -5.48 -8.40
CA GLU A 539 16.81 -6.39 -8.81
C GLU A 539 16.41 -7.84 -8.58
N THR A 540 15.66 -8.13 -7.51
CA THR A 540 15.15 -9.47 -7.19
C THR A 540 13.72 -9.40 -6.65
N LEU A 541 12.84 -10.20 -7.25
CA LEU A 541 11.46 -10.39 -6.83
C LEU A 541 11.21 -11.85 -6.47
N GLN A 542 10.72 -12.10 -5.25
CA GLN A 542 10.26 -13.42 -4.82
C GLN A 542 8.81 -13.33 -4.36
N VAL A 543 7.94 -14.18 -4.92
CA VAL A 543 6.55 -14.31 -4.50
C VAL A 543 6.25 -15.78 -4.25
N THR A 544 6.01 -16.13 -2.98
CA THR A 544 5.92 -17.53 -2.57
C THR A 544 4.73 -17.82 -1.64
N ASN A 545 4.39 -19.10 -1.48
CA ASN A 545 3.44 -19.60 -0.48
C ASN A 545 2.06 -18.89 -0.52
N GLY A 546 1.41 -18.86 -1.68
CA GLY A 546 0.09 -18.27 -1.87
C GLY A 546 0.07 -16.74 -1.94
N SER A 547 1.23 -16.09 -1.91
CA SER A 547 1.32 -14.63 -2.00
C SER A 547 0.98 -14.13 -3.40
N GLU A 548 0.47 -12.89 -3.47
CA GLU A 548 -0.09 -12.33 -4.70
C GLU A 548 0.27 -10.86 -4.90
N ILE A 549 0.56 -10.50 -6.17
CA ILE A 549 0.62 -9.12 -6.64
C ILE A 549 -0.46 -8.95 -7.71
N SER A 550 -1.40 -8.04 -7.50
CA SER A 550 -2.60 -8.00 -8.34
C SER A 550 -3.17 -6.61 -8.63
N ALA A 551 -3.73 -6.45 -9.81
CA ALA A 551 -4.56 -5.31 -10.20
C ALA A 551 -5.92 -5.83 -10.68
N THR A 552 -6.97 -5.76 -9.85
CA THR A 552 -8.22 -6.50 -10.10
C THR A 552 -9.47 -5.64 -10.10
N THR A 553 -10.49 -6.12 -10.79
CA THR A 553 -11.86 -5.59 -10.75
C THR A 553 -12.87 -6.74 -10.74
N VAL A 554 -14.12 -6.47 -10.35
CA VAL A 554 -15.21 -7.42 -10.62
C VAL A 554 -15.82 -7.08 -11.98
N ASP A 555 -16.58 -5.98 -12.08
CA ASP A 555 -17.37 -5.63 -13.27
C ASP A 555 -16.82 -4.43 -14.06
N GLY A 556 -15.77 -3.75 -13.57
CA GLY A 556 -15.15 -2.58 -14.21
C GLY A 556 -13.98 -2.90 -15.15
N GLN A 557 -13.09 -1.95 -15.40
CA GLN A 557 -11.83 -2.23 -16.11
C GLN A 557 -10.71 -2.44 -15.07
N ALA A 558 -9.98 -3.55 -15.11
CA ALA A 558 -8.85 -3.77 -14.21
C ALA A 558 -7.67 -2.85 -14.58
N GLY A 559 -6.86 -2.47 -13.59
CA GLY A 559 -5.61 -1.74 -13.82
C GLY A 559 -4.51 -2.63 -14.39
N ASN A 560 -3.35 -2.07 -14.68
CA ASN A 560 -2.20 -2.80 -15.20
C ASN A 560 -1.26 -3.25 -14.06
N LEU A 561 -0.52 -4.33 -14.31
CA LEU A 561 0.58 -4.76 -13.46
C LEU A 561 1.90 -4.65 -14.22
N GLU A 562 2.79 -3.80 -13.75
CA GLU A 562 4.09 -3.54 -14.37
C GLU A 562 5.23 -3.87 -13.42
N ILE A 563 6.02 -4.88 -13.78
CA ILE A 563 7.22 -5.27 -13.03
C ILE A 563 8.44 -4.70 -13.75
N ASN A 564 9.07 -3.77 -13.05
CA ASN A 564 10.33 -3.11 -13.36
C ASN A 564 10.31 -2.18 -14.57
N LEU A 565 9.86 -0.95 -14.31
CA LEU A 565 9.90 0.21 -15.22
C LEU A 565 11.31 0.82 -15.42
N GLY A 566 12.37 0.19 -14.89
CA GLY A 566 13.75 0.65 -15.08
C GLY A 566 14.29 0.37 -16.49
N GLN A 567 15.42 1.00 -16.84
CA GLN A 567 16.14 0.73 -18.10
C GLN A 567 16.82 -0.65 -18.11
N THR A 568 17.02 -1.26 -16.95
CA THR A 568 17.68 -2.56 -16.79
C THR A 568 16.68 -3.61 -16.32
N PRO A 569 16.58 -4.79 -16.97
CA PRO A 569 15.70 -5.87 -16.52
C PRO A 569 16.02 -6.32 -15.09
N VAL A 570 15.00 -6.81 -14.36
CA VAL A 570 15.17 -7.45 -13.04
C VAL A 570 16.14 -8.62 -13.21
N ASN A 571 17.06 -8.86 -12.29
CA ASN A 571 17.97 -10.00 -12.44
C ASN A 571 17.21 -11.34 -12.32
N ASN A 572 16.33 -11.45 -11.32
CA ASN A 572 15.60 -12.69 -11.05
C ASN A 572 14.18 -12.41 -10.54
N VAL A 573 13.19 -12.99 -11.21
CA VAL A 573 11.80 -13.08 -10.75
C VAL A 573 11.50 -14.56 -10.47
N GLN A 574 11.19 -14.88 -9.22
CA GLN A 574 10.89 -16.24 -8.78
C GLN A 574 9.48 -16.30 -8.19
N LEU A 575 8.64 -17.15 -8.77
CA LEU A 575 7.30 -17.47 -8.28
C LEU A 575 7.27 -18.93 -7.86
N ASN A 576 6.96 -19.22 -6.60
CA ASN A 576 6.82 -20.58 -6.08
C ASN A 576 5.51 -20.70 -5.32
N ASN A 577 4.47 -21.26 -5.95
CA ASN A 577 3.08 -21.12 -5.48
C ASN A 577 2.68 -19.64 -5.29
N GLY A 578 3.26 -18.73 -6.08
CA GLY A 578 2.98 -17.30 -6.06
C GLY A 578 2.18 -16.85 -7.28
N ARG A 579 1.50 -15.71 -7.17
CA ARG A 579 0.57 -15.20 -8.19
C ARG A 579 0.92 -13.77 -8.61
N LEU A 580 0.96 -13.53 -9.92
CA LEU A 580 0.97 -12.19 -10.53
C LEU A 580 -0.27 -12.09 -11.42
N THR A 581 -1.23 -11.23 -11.08
CA THR A 581 -2.56 -11.30 -11.70
C THR A 581 -3.13 -9.95 -12.09
N VAL A 582 -3.80 -9.91 -13.23
CA VAL A 582 -4.65 -8.79 -13.64
C VAL A 582 -6.00 -9.34 -14.07
N GLU A 583 -6.98 -9.31 -13.16
CA GLU A 583 -8.21 -10.09 -13.33
C GLU A 583 -9.47 -9.22 -13.23
N ALA A 584 -10.37 -9.41 -14.19
CA ALA A 584 -11.77 -8.96 -14.11
C ALA A 584 -12.66 -10.17 -13.78
N THR A 585 -13.05 -10.30 -12.51
CA THR A 585 -13.75 -11.50 -12.02
C THR A 585 -15.24 -11.53 -12.32
N GLY A 586 -15.77 -10.48 -12.95
CA GLY A 586 -17.13 -10.33 -13.44
C GLY A 586 -17.13 -9.96 -14.92
N THR A 587 -18.01 -9.06 -15.37
CA THR A 587 -18.16 -8.77 -16.81
C THR A 587 -17.13 -7.79 -17.39
N GLY A 588 -16.21 -7.32 -16.55
CA GLY A 588 -15.24 -6.27 -16.85
C GLY A 588 -14.12 -6.63 -17.82
N ASP A 589 -13.37 -5.63 -18.27
CA ASP A 589 -12.16 -5.82 -19.09
C ASP A 589 -10.93 -6.00 -18.18
N SER A 590 -10.03 -6.91 -18.55
CA SER A 590 -8.75 -7.13 -17.86
C SER A 590 -7.68 -6.16 -18.38
N GLY A 591 -6.85 -5.62 -17.48
CA GLY A 591 -5.69 -4.81 -17.83
C GLY A 591 -4.48 -5.66 -18.25
N ASN A 592 -3.39 -5.02 -18.63
CA ASN A 592 -2.21 -5.72 -19.12
C ASN A 592 -1.22 -6.04 -18.00
N LEU A 593 -0.49 -7.14 -18.17
CA LEU A 593 0.58 -7.57 -17.27
C LEU A 593 1.90 -7.56 -18.03
N THR A 594 2.88 -6.79 -17.54
CA THR A 594 4.22 -6.74 -18.12
C THR A 594 5.29 -7.15 -17.10
N VAL A 595 6.15 -8.09 -17.47
CA VAL A 595 7.32 -8.50 -16.68
C VAL A 595 8.60 -8.26 -17.47
N ASN A 596 9.47 -7.38 -16.97
CA ASN A 596 10.78 -7.09 -17.57
C ASN A 596 11.93 -7.65 -16.69
N ALA A 597 12.41 -8.85 -17.01
CA ALA A 597 13.39 -9.59 -16.20
C ALA A 597 14.42 -10.33 -17.07
N ARG A 598 15.59 -10.67 -16.52
CA ARG A 598 16.60 -11.56 -17.14
C ARG A 598 16.25 -13.02 -16.95
N THR A 599 15.83 -13.40 -15.74
CA THR A 599 15.41 -14.76 -15.41
C THR A 599 14.01 -14.72 -14.80
N LEU A 600 13.13 -15.57 -15.32
CA LEU A 600 11.78 -15.77 -14.81
C LEU A 600 11.54 -17.26 -14.55
N ASN A 601 11.35 -17.61 -13.28
CA ASN A 601 11.15 -18.99 -12.84
C ASN A 601 9.79 -19.13 -12.14
N LEU A 602 8.96 -20.05 -12.64
CA LEU A 602 7.65 -20.41 -12.09
C LEU A 602 7.64 -21.88 -11.67
N GLU A 603 7.35 -22.13 -10.40
CA GLU A 603 7.31 -23.47 -9.81
C GLU A 603 6.06 -23.67 -8.92
N ASN A 604 5.66 -24.94 -8.75
CA ASN A 604 4.68 -25.38 -7.75
C ASN A 604 3.34 -24.63 -7.78
N ASN A 605 2.63 -24.66 -8.90
CA ASN A 605 1.35 -23.99 -9.14
C ASN A 605 1.44 -22.46 -9.16
N ALA A 606 2.60 -21.89 -9.49
CA ALA A 606 2.73 -20.46 -9.72
C ALA A 606 1.90 -20.01 -10.92
N GLN A 607 1.44 -18.75 -10.88
CA GLN A 607 0.56 -18.20 -11.91
C GLN A 607 0.97 -16.78 -12.32
N ILE A 608 0.98 -16.55 -13.63
CA ILE A 608 0.95 -15.22 -14.25
C ILE A 608 -0.30 -15.17 -15.11
N SER A 609 -1.28 -14.34 -14.76
CA SER A 609 -2.57 -14.30 -15.47
C SER A 609 -3.05 -12.89 -15.80
N ALA A 610 -3.65 -12.75 -17.00
CA ALA A 610 -4.48 -11.60 -17.36
C ALA A 610 -5.82 -12.10 -17.92
N SER A 611 -6.86 -12.11 -17.07
CA SER A 611 -8.08 -12.89 -17.32
C SER A 611 -9.37 -12.11 -17.07
N THR A 612 -10.42 -12.43 -17.82
CA THR A 612 -11.80 -11.91 -17.65
C THR A 612 -12.82 -13.03 -17.74
N ILE A 613 -14.08 -12.78 -17.33
CA ILE A 613 -15.20 -13.68 -17.64
C ILE A 613 -15.79 -13.37 -19.01
N SER A 614 -16.24 -12.14 -19.27
CA SER A 614 -16.98 -11.81 -20.50
C SER A 614 -16.44 -10.64 -21.32
N GLY A 615 -15.46 -9.90 -20.78
CA GLY A 615 -14.88 -8.71 -21.40
C GLY A 615 -13.74 -9.02 -22.37
N LEU A 616 -12.91 -8.01 -22.61
CA LEU A 616 -11.60 -8.15 -23.26
C LEU A 616 -10.57 -8.64 -22.23
N GLY A 617 -9.89 -9.74 -22.53
CA GLY A 617 -8.76 -10.22 -21.73
C GLY A 617 -7.52 -9.36 -21.96
N GLY A 618 -6.72 -9.17 -20.91
CA GLY A 618 -5.48 -8.42 -20.99
C GLY A 618 -4.34 -9.19 -21.65
N ASP A 619 -3.36 -8.47 -22.17
CA ASP A 619 -2.12 -9.06 -22.69
C ASP A 619 -1.14 -9.37 -21.56
N VAL A 620 -0.41 -10.49 -21.69
CA VAL A 620 0.76 -10.83 -20.87
C VAL A 620 2.02 -10.64 -21.71
N ASN A 621 2.87 -9.69 -21.31
CA ASN A 621 4.08 -9.32 -22.01
C ASN A 621 5.32 -9.65 -21.15
N LEU A 622 6.14 -10.58 -21.62
CA LEU A 622 7.39 -10.98 -20.97
C LEU A 622 8.57 -10.47 -21.80
N GLN A 623 9.41 -9.63 -21.21
CA GLN A 623 10.46 -8.88 -21.92
C GLN A 623 11.81 -8.96 -21.19
N GLY A 624 12.91 -8.70 -21.91
CA GLY A 624 14.27 -8.65 -21.35
C GLY A 624 14.88 -10.00 -20.96
N LEU A 625 14.21 -11.11 -21.25
CA LEU A 625 14.55 -12.44 -20.73
C LEU A 625 15.72 -13.09 -21.45
N ASP A 626 16.63 -13.67 -20.66
CA ASP A 626 17.63 -14.65 -21.08
C ASP A 626 17.15 -16.09 -20.81
N ILE A 627 16.42 -16.30 -19.71
CA ILE A 627 15.94 -17.62 -19.27
C ILE A 627 14.48 -17.53 -18.81
N LEU A 628 13.63 -18.44 -19.28
CA LEU A 628 12.29 -18.70 -18.78
C LEU A 628 12.14 -20.18 -18.40
N GLN A 629 11.79 -20.47 -17.15
CA GLN A 629 11.49 -21.81 -16.67
C GLN A 629 10.09 -21.86 -16.08
N ILE A 630 9.29 -22.82 -16.52
CA ILE A 630 7.92 -23.06 -16.04
C ILE A 630 7.80 -24.57 -15.73
N SER A 631 7.61 -24.91 -14.45
CA SER A 631 7.38 -26.28 -13.98
C SER A 631 6.12 -26.33 -13.11
N ASN A 632 5.20 -27.25 -13.41
CA ASN A 632 3.88 -27.37 -12.80
C ASN A 632 3.19 -26.00 -12.57
N SER A 633 3.22 -25.10 -13.56
CA SER A 633 2.81 -23.70 -13.40
C SER A 633 2.22 -23.12 -14.70
N ASN A 634 1.56 -21.96 -14.59
CA ASN A 634 0.77 -21.40 -15.68
C ASN A 634 1.12 -19.93 -15.98
N ILE A 635 1.25 -19.61 -17.27
CA ILE A 635 1.26 -18.25 -17.81
C ILE A 635 0.11 -18.17 -18.81
N THR A 636 -0.94 -17.40 -18.49
CA THR A 636 -2.18 -17.45 -19.24
C THR A 636 -2.86 -16.10 -19.45
N THR A 637 -3.42 -15.89 -20.63
CA THR A 637 -4.52 -14.95 -20.83
C THR A 637 -5.79 -15.76 -21.04
N SER A 638 -6.92 -15.34 -20.45
CA SER A 638 -8.15 -16.11 -20.64
C SER A 638 -9.44 -15.32 -20.58
N THR A 639 -10.43 -15.80 -21.32
CA THR A 639 -11.83 -15.39 -21.16
C THR A 639 -12.80 -16.57 -21.12
N GLN A 640 -14.00 -16.37 -20.55
CA GLN A 640 -15.11 -17.30 -20.76
C GLN A 640 -15.82 -16.94 -22.07
N THR A 641 -16.43 -15.75 -22.15
CA THR A 641 -17.08 -15.18 -23.34
C THR A 641 -16.36 -13.88 -23.74
N GLY A 642 -16.36 -13.45 -25.00
CA GLY A 642 -15.53 -12.30 -25.43
C GLY A 642 -14.13 -12.69 -25.92
N LYS A 643 -13.18 -11.76 -26.00
CA LYS A 643 -11.88 -11.97 -26.65
C LYS A 643 -10.74 -12.02 -25.63
N ALA A 644 -9.99 -13.12 -25.57
CA ALA A 644 -8.79 -13.22 -24.73
C ALA A 644 -7.63 -12.37 -25.30
N GLY A 645 -6.78 -11.86 -24.42
CA GLY A 645 -5.54 -11.17 -24.80
C GLY A 645 -4.45 -12.13 -25.25
N ASN A 646 -3.28 -11.61 -25.59
CA ASN A 646 -2.16 -12.36 -26.12
C ASN A 646 -1.10 -12.65 -25.06
N VAL A 647 -0.36 -13.73 -25.24
CA VAL A 647 0.88 -13.98 -24.50
C VAL A 647 2.06 -13.74 -25.42
N SER A 648 2.93 -12.79 -25.07
CA SER A 648 4.09 -12.39 -25.87
C SER A 648 5.39 -12.54 -25.09
N LEU A 649 6.33 -13.31 -25.63
CA LEU A 649 7.68 -13.47 -25.08
C LEU A 649 8.74 -12.83 -25.99
N ASN A 650 9.40 -11.78 -25.50
CA ASN A 650 10.47 -11.00 -26.15
C ASN A 650 10.15 -10.61 -27.62
N THR A 651 8.89 -10.35 -27.95
CA THR A 651 8.50 -9.90 -29.28
C THR A 651 9.16 -8.55 -29.56
N ASN A 652 9.80 -8.41 -30.73
CA ASN A 652 10.62 -7.24 -31.11
C ASN A 652 11.90 -6.99 -30.30
N GLN A 653 12.31 -7.93 -29.45
CA GLN A 653 13.58 -7.90 -28.71
C GLN A 653 14.49 -9.09 -29.08
N LYS A 654 15.62 -9.24 -28.39
CA LYS A 654 16.51 -10.40 -28.58
C LYS A 654 15.78 -11.69 -28.17
N PRO A 655 15.98 -12.80 -28.91
CA PRO A 655 15.40 -14.09 -28.52
C PRO A 655 15.90 -14.49 -27.13
N VAL A 656 15.00 -15.08 -26.33
CA VAL A 656 15.35 -15.69 -25.05
C VAL A 656 16.33 -16.84 -25.30
N ASN A 657 17.41 -16.97 -24.52
CA ASN A 657 18.38 -18.04 -24.77
C ASN A 657 17.78 -19.42 -24.49
N SER A 658 17.06 -19.58 -23.39
CA SER A 658 16.44 -20.86 -23.02
C SER A 658 15.04 -20.68 -22.47
N VAL A 659 14.09 -21.41 -23.05
CA VAL A 659 12.70 -21.52 -22.58
C VAL A 659 12.40 -22.98 -22.31
N GLN A 660 12.08 -23.30 -21.05
CA GLN A 660 11.74 -24.65 -20.61
C GLN A 660 10.34 -24.66 -20.01
N ILE A 661 9.46 -25.48 -20.57
CA ILE A 661 8.08 -25.66 -20.11
C ILE A 661 7.90 -27.16 -19.80
N THR A 662 7.80 -27.50 -18.52
CA THR A 662 7.81 -28.89 -18.03
C THR A 662 6.68 -29.18 -17.05
N ASP A 663 6.42 -30.47 -16.84
CA ASP A 663 5.57 -30.99 -15.76
C ASP A 663 4.13 -30.44 -15.77
N ASN A 664 3.42 -30.63 -16.88
CA ASN A 664 2.03 -30.16 -17.09
C ASN A 664 1.86 -28.63 -17.04
N SER A 665 2.92 -27.87 -17.31
CA SER A 665 2.85 -26.41 -17.35
C SER A 665 2.16 -25.89 -18.60
N ARG A 666 1.58 -24.68 -18.51
CA ARG A 666 0.84 -24.06 -19.62
C ARG A 666 1.34 -22.65 -19.93
N LEU A 667 1.60 -22.40 -21.21
CA LEU A 667 1.73 -21.08 -21.80
C LEU A 667 0.56 -20.88 -22.77
N ALA A 668 -0.49 -20.17 -22.38
CA ALA A 668 -1.74 -20.23 -23.13
C ALA A 668 -2.51 -18.91 -23.27
N ALA A 669 -3.17 -18.74 -24.42
CA ALA A 669 -4.19 -17.73 -24.64
C ALA A 669 -5.51 -18.43 -24.98
N GLN A 670 -6.51 -18.36 -24.09
CA GLN A 670 -7.66 -19.27 -24.15
C GLN A 670 -9.04 -18.61 -24.01
N ALA A 671 -10.02 -19.15 -24.75
CA ALA A 671 -11.44 -18.88 -24.54
C ALA A 671 -12.17 -20.19 -24.19
N SER A 672 -13.05 -20.17 -23.18
CA SER A 672 -13.62 -21.40 -22.60
C SER A 672 -15.12 -21.61 -22.84
N GLN A 673 -15.91 -20.56 -23.16
CA GLN A 673 -17.37 -20.63 -23.37
C GLN A 673 -17.80 -20.22 -24.80
N PRO A 674 -18.99 -20.66 -25.27
CA PRO A 674 -19.48 -20.34 -26.61
C PRO A 674 -19.57 -18.84 -26.85
N GLY A 675 -19.11 -18.39 -28.02
CA GLY A 675 -19.05 -16.98 -28.38
C GLY A 675 -17.76 -16.26 -27.96
N GLY A 676 -16.83 -16.94 -27.29
CA GLY A 676 -15.48 -16.41 -27.06
C GLY A 676 -14.56 -16.51 -28.29
N GLU A 677 -13.48 -15.73 -28.28
CA GLU A 677 -12.37 -15.73 -29.22
C GLU A 677 -11.05 -15.88 -28.46
N ALA A 678 -10.18 -16.81 -28.87
CA ALA A 678 -8.89 -16.99 -28.23
C ALA A 678 -7.89 -15.93 -28.73
N GLY A 679 -7.00 -15.49 -27.84
CA GLY A 679 -5.84 -14.66 -28.20
C GLY A 679 -4.70 -15.50 -28.75
N SER A 680 -3.62 -14.85 -29.17
CA SER A 680 -2.46 -15.52 -29.76
C SER A 680 -1.32 -15.71 -28.77
N VAL A 681 -0.45 -16.69 -29.02
CA VAL A 681 0.78 -16.92 -28.27
C VAL A 681 1.98 -16.72 -29.19
N SER A 682 2.88 -15.81 -28.84
CA SER A 682 4.09 -15.51 -29.62
C SER A 682 5.35 -15.72 -28.77
N VAL A 683 6.24 -16.58 -29.25
CA VAL A 683 7.47 -16.98 -28.54
C VAL A 683 8.69 -16.67 -29.40
N ASN A 684 9.57 -15.79 -28.91
CA ASN A 684 10.86 -15.50 -29.51
C ASN A 684 11.99 -16.06 -28.64
N ALA A 685 12.55 -17.21 -29.02
CA ALA A 685 13.52 -17.96 -28.22
C ALA A 685 14.57 -18.62 -29.12
N ARG A 686 15.74 -19.00 -28.58
CA ARG A 686 16.75 -19.83 -29.25
C ARG A 686 16.50 -21.30 -28.98
N ASP A 687 16.52 -21.70 -27.72
CA ASP A 687 16.23 -23.08 -27.31
C ASP A 687 14.86 -23.14 -26.63
N LEU A 688 13.94 -23.91 -27.21
CA LEU A 688 12.59 -24.11 -26.70
C LEU A 688 12.31 -25.59 -26.43
N THR A 689 11.98 -25.90 -25.19
CA THR A 689 11.63 -27.26 -24.74
C THR A 689 10.23 -27.29 -24.14
N VAL A 690 9.38 -28.22 -24.62
CA VAL A 690 8.02 -28.47 -24.11
C VAL A 690 7.88 -29.96 -23.77
N ASN A 691 7.89 -30.29 -22.48
CA ASN A 691 7.98 -31.68 -22.01
C ASN A 691 6.87 -32.06 -21.02
N ASN A 692 6.69 -33.37 -20.82
CA ASN A 692 5.91 -33.95 -19.71
C ASN A 692 4.47 -33.41 -19.60
N GLY A 693 3.69 -33.51 -20.68
CA GLY A 693 2.29 -33.06 -20.71
C GLY A 693 2.10 -31.53 -20.75
N SER A 694 3.19 -30.77 -20.84
CA SER A 694 3.12 -29.31 -20.94
C SER A 694 2.65 -28.82 -22.30
N SER A 695 2.10 -27.60 -22.34
CA SER A 695 1.51 -27.05 -23.56
C SER A 695 1.84 -25.58 -23.84
N ILE A 696 2.07 -25.26 -25.12
CA ILE A 696 1.95 -23.90 -25.66
C ILE A 696 0.68 -23.87 -26.52
N SER A 697 -0.33 -23.09 -26.14
CA SER A 697 -1.64 -23.20 -26.80
C SER A 697 -2.39 -21.89 -26.99
N ALA A 698 -2.96 -21.68 -28.18
CA ALA A 698 -3.95 -20.66 -28.46
C ALA A 698 -5.31 -21.33 -28.77
N SER A 699 -6.10 -21.58 -27.73
CA SER A 699 -7.20 -22.55 -27.80
C SER A 699 -8.57 -21.95 -27.49
N ASN A 700 -9.57 -22.31 -28.28
CA ASN A 700 -10.97 -21.99 -28.02
C ASN A 700 -11.80 -23.26 -27.79
N ILE A 701 -12.21 -23.51 -26.54
CA ILE A 701 -12.80 -24.80 -26.13
C ILE A 701 -14.29 -24.90 -26.50
N SER A 702 -14.93 -23.81 -26.95
CA SER A 702 -16.36 -23.86 -27.33
C SER A 702 -16.83 -22.73 -28.25
N GLY A 703 -15.95 -21.81 -28.64
CA GLY A 703 -16.24 -20.64 -29.46
C GLY A 703 -15.92 -20.78 -30.95
N LYS A 704 -15.89 -19.63 -31.64
CA LYS A 704 -15.89 -19.54 -33.12
C LYS A 704 -14.52 -19.29 -33.75
N ILE A 705 -13.55 -18.76 -33.01
CA ILE A 705 -12.24 -18.39 -33.57
C ILE A 705 -11.14 -18.80 -32.57
N GLY A 706 -10.20 -19.62 -33.03
CA GLY A 706 -8.96 -19.94 -32.34
C GLY A 706 -7.89 -18.88 -32.60
N GLY A 707 -6.89 -18.78 -31.72
CA GLY A 707 -5.79 -17.84 -31.88
C GLY A 707 -4.57 -18.48 -32.53
N ASP A 708 -3.63 -17.67 -32.99
CA ASP A 708 -2.41 -18.15 -33.63
C ASP A 708 -1.34 -18.50 -32.58
N VAL A 709 -0.50 -19.49 -32.90
CA VAL A 709 0.75 -19.77 -32.18
C VAL A 709 1.93 -19.53 -33.11
N ASN A 710 2.78 -18.58 -32.73
CA ASN A 710 3.92 -18.15 -33.55
C ASN A 710 5.23 -18.35 -32.78
N LEU A 711 6.10 -19.21 -33.28
CA LEU A 711 7.45 -19.43 -32.75
C LEU A 711 8.48 -18.82 -33.71
N GLN A 712 9.30 -17.90 -33.22
CA GLN A 712 10.25 -17.13 -34.02
C GLN A 712 11.67 -17.26 -33.48
N ASN A 713 12.65 -17.29 -34.39
CA ASN A 713 14.09 -17.36 -34.11
C ASN A 713 14.54 -18.59 -33.31
N VAL A 714 13.68 -19.60 -33.20
CA VAL A 714 13.99 -20.86 -32.51
C VAL A 714 15.07 -21.58 -33.31
N GLU A 715 16.18 -21.90 -32.66
CA GLU A 715 17.29 -22.66 -33.22
C GLU A 715 17.08 -24.15 -32.91
N THR A 716 16.64 -24.47 -31.69
CA THR A 716 16.27 -25.83 -31.29
C THR A 716 14.87 -25.87 -30.69
N LEU A 717 14.02 -26.75 -31.23
CA LEU A 717 12.70 -27.05 -30.69
C LEU A 717 12.65 -28.53 -30.30
N GLN A 718 12.41 -28.79 -29.01
CA GLN A 718 12.19 -30.13 -28.48
C GLN A 718 10.80 -30.23 -27.86
N VAL A 719 10.00 -31.18 -28.34
CA VAL A 719 8.67 -31.46 -27.79
C VAL A 719 8.59 -32.94 -27.42
N ASN A 720 8.74 -33.25 -26.12
CA ASN A 720 8.79 -34.62 -25.62
C ASN A 720 7.59 -34.92 -24.71
N GLY A 721 6.56 -35.58 -25.26
CA GLY A 721 5.29 -35.78 -24.55
C GLY A 721 4.52 -34.49 -24.24
N GLY A 722 4.91 -33.36 -24.85
CA GLY A 722 4.21 -32.07 -24.78
C GLY A 722 3.42 -31.75 -26.04
N GLU A 723 2.74 -30.61 -26.04
CA GLU A 723 1.89 -30.15 -27.14
C GLU A 723 2.09 -28.66 -27.48
N ILE A 724 2.12 -28.34 -28.76
CA ILE A 724 2.04 -26.96 -29.26
C ILE A 724 0.85 -26.90 -30.21
N SER A 725 -0.15 -26.08 -29.88
CA SER A 725 -1.43 -26.18 -30.56
C SER A 725 -2.20 -24.87 -30.75
N ALA A 726 -2.88 -24.75 -31.89
CA ALA A 726 -3.86 -23.71 -32.18
C ALA A 726 -5.20 -24.40 -32.46
N THR A 727 -6.10 -24.42 -31.48
CA THR A 727 -7.28 -25.31 -31.53
C THR A 727 -8.60 -24.57 -31.36
N THR A 728 -9.64 -25.14 -31.95
CA THR A 728 -11.03 -24.73 -31.75
C THR A 728 -11.94 -25.96 -31.70
N VAL A 729 -13.19 -25.79 -31.28
CA VAL A 729 -14.20 -26.85 -31.39
C VAL A 729 -15.07 -26.65 -32.64
N ASN A 730 -15.94 -25.63 -32.66
CA ASN A 730 -16.95 -25.46 -33.71
C ASN A 730 -16.66 -24.30 -34.68
N GLY A 731 -15.50 -23.67 -34.54
CA GLY A 731 -15.10 -22.45 -35.24
C GLY A 731 -13.97 -22.60 -36.25
N GLN A 732 -13.36 -21.51 -36.67
CA GLN A 732 -12.09 -21.54 -37.40
C GLN A 732 -10.93 -21.63 -36.40
N ALA A 733 -10.05 -22.64 -36.53
CA ALA A 733 -8.83 -22.72 -35.72
C ALA A 733 -7.82 -21.67 -36.19
N GLY A 734 -6.95 -21.21 -35.28
CA GLY A 734 -5.82 -20.36 -35.66
C GLY A 734 -4.73 -21.15 -36.37
N ASN A 735 -3.65 -20.47 -36.75
CA ASN A 735 -2.50 -21.06 -37.42
C ASN A 735 -1.40 -21.39 -36.39
N LEU A 736 -0.58 -22.39 -36.75
CA LEU A 736 0.68 -22.66 -36.06
C LEU A 736 1.83 -22.39 -37.02
N GLU A 737 2.63 -21.37 -36.73
CA GLU A 737 3.82 -21.05 -37.50
C GLU A 737 5.09 -21.22 -36.67
N ILE A 738 5.97 -22.11 -37.14
CA ILE A 738 7.29 -22.34 -36.56
C ILE A 738 8.32 -21.86 -37.55
N ASN A 739 8.83 -20.64 -37.33
CA ASN A 739 9.87 -20.03 -38.12
C ASN A 739 11.19 -20.10 -37.36
N LEU A 740 11.96 -21.14 -37.64
CA LEU A 740 13.34 -21.22 -37.15
C LEU A 740 14.19 -20.15 -37.87
N GLY A 741 15.17 -19.56 -37.17
CA GLY A 741 15.98 -18.43 -37.67
C GLY A 741 16.80 -18.74 -38.94
N GLN A 742 17.71 -17.88 -39.37
CA GLN A 742 18.63 -18.19 -40.49
C GLN A 742 19.94 -18.85 -39.99
N THR A 743 19.87 -19.71 -38.94
CA THR A 743 21.06 -20.31 -38.33
C THR A 743 21.33 -21.73 -38.85
N PRO A 744 22.59 -22.22 -38.80
CA PRO A 744 22.97 -23.51 -39.40
C PRO A 744 22.37 -24.76 -38.72
N VAL A 745 21.77 -24.62 -37.54
CA VAL A 745 21.41 -25.71 -36.61
C VAL A 745 19.92 -25.89 -36.37
N ASN A 746 19.06 -25.15 -37.09
CA ASN A 746 17.59 -25.20 -36.99
C ASN A 746 17.01 -26.62 -36.96
N ASN A 747 16.71 -27.15 -35.77
CA ASN A 747 16.30 -28.53 -35.55
C ASN A 747 14.99 -28.61 -34.77
N VAL A 748 14.03 -29.37 -35.29
CA VAL A 748 12.79 -29.72 -34.60
C VAL A 748 12.79 -31.21 -34.28
N GLN A 749 12.66 -31.54 -33.00
CA GLN A 749 12.55 -32.90 -32.49
C GLN A 749 11.23 -33.09 -31.76
N LEU A 750 10.46 -34.08 -32.21
CA LEU A 750 9.22 -34.50 -31.60
C LEU A 750 9.37 -35.96 -31.17
N ASN A 751 9.22 -36.24 -29.88
CA ASN A 751 9.22 -37.59 -29.34
C ASN A 751 7.95 -37.79 -28.52
N ASN A 752 6.98 -38.53 -29.06
CA ASN A 752 5.62 -38.59 -28.50
C ASN A 752 4.99 -37.19 -28.32
N GLY A 753 5.49 -36.18 -29.05
CA GLY A 753 5.06 -34.79 -28.99
C GLY A 753 4.06 -34.45 -30.09
N ARG A 754 3.27 -33.39 -29.87
CA ARG A 754 2.21 -32.96 -30.79
C ARG A 754 2.43 -31.51 -31.26
N LEU A 755 2.40 -31.29 -32.57
CA LEU A 755 2.20 -29.98 -33.20
C LEU A 755 0.87 -30.02 -33.94
N THR A 756 -0.12 -29.27 -33.46
CA THR A 756 -1.51 -29.50 -33.90
C THR A 756 -2.26 -28.21 -34.18
N VAL A 757 -3.00 -28.22 -35.29
CA VAL A 757 -4.00 -27.21 -35.61
C VAL A 757 -5.32 -27.93 -35.85
N GLU A 758 -6.17 -27.96 -34.84
CA GLU A 758 -7.31 -28.87 -34.83
C GLU A 758 -8.63 -28.13 -34.60
N ALA A 759 -9.62 -28.43 -35.44
CA ALA A 759 -11.02 -28.15 -35.18
C ALA A 759 -11.70 -29.44 -34.72
N THR A 760 -11.87 -29.60 -33.40
CA THR A 760 -12.34 -30.86 -32.78
C THR A 760 -13.85 -31.08 -32.89
N GLY A 761 -14.59 -30.14 -33.49
CA GLY A 761 -16.00 -30.22 -33.86
C GLY A 761 -16.19 -29.95 -35.35
N THR A 762 -17.27 -29.28 -35.76
CA THR A 762 -17.59 -29.08 -37.18
C THR A 762 -16.84 -27.92 -37.87
N GLY A 763 -15.86 -27.33 -37.19
CA GLY A 763 -15.16 -26.12 -37.59
C GLY A 763 -14.09 -26.33 -38.67
N ASP A 764 -13.53 -25.23 -39.19
CA ASP A 764 -12.43 -25.25 -40.15
C ASP A 764 -11.08 -25.24 -39.41
N SER A 765 -10.12 -26.03 -39.87
CA SER A 765 -8.75 -26.05 -39.32
C SER A 765 -7.89 -24.95 -39.98
N GLY A 766 -7.00 -24.34 -39.21
CA GLY A 766 -6.01 -23.38 -39.69
C GLY A 766 -4.77 -24.09 -40.26
N ASN A 767 -3.83 -23.32 -40.78
CA ASN A 767 -2.63 -23.88 -41.41
C ASN A 767 -1.52 -24.14 -40.39
N LEU A 768 -0.76 -25.21 -40.62
CA LEU A 768 0.44 -25.53 -39.86
C LEU A 768 1.66 -25.39 -40.77
N THR A 769 2.60 -24.53 -40.39
CA THR A 769 3.84 -24.35 -41.14
C THR A 769 5.06 -24.58 -40.26
N VAL A 770 5.96 -25.45 -40.71
CA VAL A 770 7.28 -25.65 -40.09
C VAL A 770 8.35 -25.27 -41.09
N ASN A 771 9.16 -24.29 -40.73
CA ASN A 771 10.35 -23.88 -41.47
C ASN A 771 11.59 -24.22 -40.64
N ALA A 772 12.26 -25.32 -40.97
CA ALA A 772 13.37 -25.89 -40.21
C ALA A 772 14.41 -26.51 -41.13
N ARG A 773 15.63 -26.77 -40.66
CA ARG A 773 16.64 -27.52 -41.44
C ARG A 773 16.47 -29.03 -41.25
N THR A 774 16.25 -29.47 -40.03
CA THR A 774 16.02 -30.87 -39.70
C THR A 774 14.71 -31.01 -38.92
N LEU A 775 13.90 -32.00 -39.31
CA LEU A 775 12.64 -32.33 -38.63
C LEU A 775 12.59 -33.84 -38.36
N ASN A 776 12.59 -34.21 -37.09
CA ASN A 776 12.61 -35.60 -36.64
C ASN A 776 11.39 -35.89 -35.76
N LEU A 777 10.60 -36.89 -36.15
CA LEU A 777 9.43 -37.37 -35.41
C LEU A 777 9.66 -38.83 -34.98
N GLU A 778 9.53 -39.11 -33.69
CA GLU A 778 9.71 -40.42 -33.09
C GLU A 778 8.57 -40.79 -32.12
N ASN A 779 8.37 -42.10 -31.91
CA ASN A 779 7.56 -42.68 -30.83
C ASN A 779 6.14 -42.10 -30.72
N ASN A 780 5.35 -42.15 -31.79
CA ASN A 780 3.98 -41.62 -31.91
C ASN A 780 3.87 -40.09 -31.93
N ALA A 781 4.95 -39.39 -32.30
CA ALA A 781 4.88 -37.97 -32.56
C ALA A 781 3.88 -37.63 -33.68
N GLN A 782 3.26 -36.45 -33.59
CA GLN A 782 2.23 -36.00 -34.52
C GLN A 782 2.44 -34.56 -34.96
N ILE A 783 2.34 -34.33 -36.26
CA ILE A 783 2.12 -33.01 -36.86
C ILE A 783 0.79 -33.08 -37.60
N SER A 784 -0.19 -32.28 -37.21
CA SER A 784 -1.50 -32.35 -37.86
C SER A 784 -2.20 -31.01 -38.02
N ALA A 785 -2.83 -30.80 -39.18
CA ALA A 785 -3.87 -29.80 -39.38
C ALA A 785 -5.16 -30.53 -39.77
N SER A 786 -6.07 -30.77 -38.82
CA SER A 786 -7.23 -31.65 -39.02
C SER A 786 -8.55 -31.10 -38.50
N THR A 787 -9.65 -31.63 -39.05
CA THR A 787 -11.03 -31.32 -38.65
C THR A 787 -11.91 -32.58 -38.66
N ILE A 788 -13.08 -32.52 -38.02
CA ILE A 788 -14.10 -33.57 -38.10
C ILE A 788 -14.99 -33.43 -39.33
N SER A 789 -15.52 -32.25 -39.66
CA SER A 789 -16.48 -32.10 -40.78
C SER A 789 -16.30 -30.85 -41.64
N GLY A 790 -15.42 -29.93 -41.25
CA GLY A 790 -15.18 -28.67 -41.95
C GLY A 790 -14.14 -28.79 -43.07
N VAL A 791 -13.49 -27.67 -43.37
CA VAL A 791 -12.30 -27.60 -44.23
C VAL A 791 -11.05 -27.81 -43.37
N GLY A 792 -10.24 -28.81 -43.71
CA GLY A 792 -8.94 -29.10 -43.11
C GLY A 792 -7.89 -28.08 -43.54
N GLY A 793 -6.92 -27.84 -42.68
CA GLY A 793 -5.83 -26.89 -42.93
C GLY A 793 -4.67 -27.50 -43.71
N ASP A 794 -3.89 -26.66 -44.38
CA ASP A 794 -2.68 -27.11 -45.05
C ASP A 794 -1.54 -27.34 -44.04
N VAL A 795 -0.79 -28.42 -44.24
CA VAL A 795 0.48 -28.67 -43.55
C VAL A 795 1.63 -28.40 -44.50
N ASN A 796 2.47 -27.41 -44.18
CA ASN A 796 3.58 -26.96 -45.01
C ASN A 796 4.91 -27.15 -44.29
N LEU A 797 5.70 -28.12 -44.74
CA LEU A 797 7.04 -28.39 -44.23
C LEU A 797 8.08 -27.92 -45.25
N ARG A 798 8.78 -26.84 -44.95
CA ARG A 798 9.69 -26.14 -45.89
C ARG A 798 11.04 -25.83 -45.25
N GLY A 799 12.01 -25.49 -46.09
CA GLY A 799 13.38 -25.16 -45.64
C GLY A 799 14.21 -26.35 -45.16
N LEU A 800 13.66 -27.56 -45.25
CA LEU A 800 14.28 -28.77 -44.72
C LEU A 800 15.46 -29.21 -45.60
N ASP A 801 16.50 -29.73 -44.97
CA ASP A 801 17.45 -30.64 -45.59
C ASP A 801 16.99 -32.08 -45.38
N THR A 802 16.54 -32.41 -44.16
CA THR A 802 16.14 -33.78 -43.79
C THR A 802 14.82 -33.81 -43.04
N LEU A 803 13.93 -34.71 -43.46
CA LEU A 803 12.76 -35.13 -42.71
C LEU A 803 12.90 -36.61 -42.33
N GLN A 804 12.81 -36.94 -41.05
CA GLN A 804 12.75 -38.31 -40.54
C GLN A 804 11.45 -38.53 -39.75
N VAL A 805 10.69 -39.56 -40.12
CA VAL A 805 9.45 -39.96 -39.44
C VAL A 805 9.53 -41.44 -39.10
N ASN A 806 9.58 -41.76 -37.81
CA ASN A 806 9.67 -43.12 -37.29
C ASN A 806 8.54 -43.38 -36.30
N ASN A 807 7.69 -44.37 -36.60
CA ASN A 807 6.50 -44.70 -35.82
C ASN A 807 5.64 -43.47 -35.48
N SER A 808 5.48 -42.55 -36.43
CA SER A 808 4.92 -41.20 -36.22
C SER A 808 4.14 -40.72 -37.45
N ASN A 809 3.31 -39.69 -37.30
CA ASN A 809 2.38 -39.25 -38.35
C ASN A 809 2.47 -37.75 -38.65
N ILE A 810 2.40 -37.40 -39.94
CA ILE A 810 2.21 -36.04 -40.43
C ILE A 810 0.96 -36.03 -41.31
N SER A 811 -0.02 -35.20 -40.97
CA SER A 811 -1.35 -35.33 -41.58
C SER A 811 -2.12 -34.02 -41.77
N ALA A 812 -2.69 -33.83 -42.96
CA ALA A 812 -3.63 -32.73 -43.27
C ALA A 812 -5.07 -33.25 -43.44
N SER A 813 -5.44 -34.28 -42.67
CA SER A 813 -6.64 -35.11 -42.88
C SER A 813 -7.92 -34.55 -42.26
N THR A 814 -9.06 -35.08 -42.68
CA THR A 814 -10.38 -34.86 -42.05
C THR A 814 -11.11 -36.18 -41.80
N ARG A 815 -12.12 -36.17 -40.93
CA ARG A 815 -13.05 -37.31 -40.81
C ARG A 815 -14.13 -37.27 -41.89
N SER A 816 -14.82 -36.13 -42.01
CA SER A 816 -15.82 -35.81 -43.02
C SER A 816 -15.57 -34.39 -43.56
N GLY A 817 -16.05 -34.00 -44.75
CA GLY A 817 -15.74 -32.67 -45.32
C GLY A 817 -14.52 -32.64 -46.24
N ARG A 818 -13.79 -31.51 -46.32
CA ARG A 818 -12.66 -31.34 -47.27
C ARG A 818 -11.34 -31.28 -46.52
N ALA A 819 -10.44 -32.23 -46.72
CA ALA A 819 -9.09 -32.21 -46.14
C ALA A 819 -8.20 -31.13 -46.79
N GLY A 820 -7.18 -30.69 -46.06
CA GLY A 820 -6.17 -29.75 -46.56
C GLY A 820 -5.11 -30.44 -47.40
N ASN A 821 -4.07 -29.71 -47.81
CA ASN A 821 -2.93 -30.26 -48.54
C ASN A 821 -1.74 -30.49 -47.59
N LEU A 822 -0.95 -31.52 -47.87
CA LEU A 822 0.34 -31.74 -47.23
C LEU A 822 1.47 -31.49 -48.23
N THR A 823 2.31 -30.51 -47.95
CA THR A 823 3.50 -30.19 -48.75
C THR A 823 4.76 -30.42 -47.94
N VAL A 824 5.67 -31.26 -48.44
CA VAL A 824 6.99 -31.53 -47.86
C VAL A 824 8.07 -31.16 -48.87
N LYS A 825 8.95 -30.22 -48.50
CA LYS A 825 10.10 -29.83 -49.30
C LYS A 825 11.39 -29.99 -48.49
N ALA A 826 12.15 -31.04 -48.80
CA ALA A 826 13.41 -31.37 -48.13
C ALA A 826 14.56 -31.54 -49.12
N ALA A 827 15.60 -30.72 -49.06
CA ALA A 827 16.66 -30.66 -50.08
C ALA A 827 17.46 -31.96 -50.23
N GLN A 828 17.58 -32.77 -49.16
CA GLN A 828 18.44 -33.97 -49.17
C GLN A 828 17.67 -35.27 -48.99
N LEU A 829 16.91 -35.40 -47.90
CA LEU A 829 16.34 -36.69 -47.50
C LEU A 829 14.94 -36.59 -46.91
N VAL A 830 14.04 -37.46 -47.34
CA VAL A 830 12.80 -37.82 -46.65
C VAL A 830 12.85 -39.31 -46.31
N GLN A 831 12.88 -39.65 -45.02
CA GLN A 831 12.92 -41.02 -44.53
C GLN A 831 11.71 -41.33 -43.65
N LEU A 832 10.94 -42.34 -44.05
CA LEU A 832 9.75 -42.81 -43.34
C LEU A 832 9.94 -44.29 -42.95
N SER A 833 9.67 -44.63 -41.69
CA SER A 833 9.85 -45.99 -41.17
C SER A 833 8.84 -46.35 -40.08
N GLY A 834 8.59 -47.64 -39.90
CA GLY A 834 7.70 -48.16 -38.86
C GLY A 834 6.21 -47.88 -39.12
N THR A 835 5.42 -47.79 -38.06
CA THR A 835 3.97 -47.56 -38.17
C THR A 835 3.66 -46.06 -38.25
N GLY A 836 3.31 -45.57 -39.44
CA GLY A 836 2.91 -44.17 -39.66
C GLY A 836 3.37 -43.62 -41.01
N GLY A 837 3.46 -42.30 -41.14
CA GLY A 837 4.00 -41.66 -42.33
C GLY A 837 3.33 -40.33 -42.68
N LEU A 838 3.09 -40.10 -43.98
CA LEU A 838 2.53 -38.87 -44.52
C LEU A 838 1.13 -39.16 -45.06
N SER A 839 0.11 -38.45 -44.58
CA SER A 839 -1.27 -38.76 -44.98
C SER A 839 -2.13 -37.53 -45.22
N VAL A 840 -2.99 -37.61 -46.23
CA VAL A 840 -4.11 -36.68 -46.45
C VAL A 840 -5.35 -37.50 -46.72
N GLU A 841 -6.16 -37.70 -45.69
CA GLU A 841 -7.25 -38.66 -45.70
C GLU A 841 -8.61 -38.02 -45.35
N ALA A 842 -9.69 -38.57 -45.87
CA ALA A 842 -11.08 -38.28 -45.51
C ALA A 842 -11.78 -39.59 -45.11
N THR A 843 -11.74 -39.94 -43.82
CA THR A 843 -11.92 -41.33 -43.37
C THR A 843 -13.38 -41.81 -43.33
N GLU A 844 -14.35 -40.91 -43.19
CA GLU A 844 -15.80 -41.20 -43.10
C GLU A 844 -16.61 -40.50 -44.22
N GLY A 845 -15.97 -40.25 -45.37
CA GLY A 845 -16.55 -39.57 -46.54
C GLY A 845 -16.08 -38.13 -46.70
N GLY A 846 -16.32 -37.52 -47.86
CA GLY A 846 -15.82 -36.18 -48.20
C GLY A 846 -14.65 -36.19 -49.20
N THR A 847 -13.91 -35.10 -49.29
CA THR A 847 -12.83 -34.92 -50.27
C THR A 847 -11.47 -34.82 -49.59
N ALA A 848 -10.50 -35.66 -49.97
CA ALA A 848 -9.12 -35.52 -49.51
C ALA A 848 -8.37 -34.49 -50.38
N GLY A 849 -7.43 -33.76 -49.79
CA GLY A 849 -6.55 -32.84 -50.51
C GLY A 849 -5.36 -33.53 -51.16
N ASN A 850 -4.41 -32.73 -51.65
CA ASN A 850 -3.22 -33.25 -52.32
C ASN A 850 -2.05 -33.46 -51.35
N LEU A 851 -1.19 -34.42 -51.67
CA LEU A 851 0.07 -34.66 -50.98
C LEU A 851 1.22 -34.45 -51.96
N THR A 852 2.14 -33.54 -51.65
CA THR A 852 3.33 -33.27 -52.47
C THR A 852 4.60 -33.46 -51.65
N VAL A 853 5.53 -34.26 -52.16
CA VAL A 853 6.89 -34.41 -51.59
C VAL A 853 7.91 -34.04 -52.65
N GLU A 854 8.81 -33.12 -52.32
CA GLU A 854 9.98 -32.77 -53.13
C GLU A 854 11.26 -33.01 -52.32
N THR A 855 12.13 -33.88 -52.82
CA THR A 855 13.41 -34.17 -52.18
C THR A 855 14.47 -34.69 -53.15
N ARG A 856 15.72 -34.87 -52.71
CA ARG A 856 16.72 -35.59 -53.49
C ARG A 856 16.58 -37.11 -53.28
N GLN A 857 16.40 -37.56 -52.05
CA GLN A 857 16.27 -38.97 -51.71
C GLN A 857 15.04 -39.21 -50.85
N MET A 858 14.21 -40.18 -51.23
CA MET A 858 13.07 -40.63 -50.44
C MET A 858 13.18 -42.12 -50.13
N SER A 859 13.00 -42.50 -48.86
CA SER A 859 12.97 -43.90 -48.42
C SER A 859 11.72 -44.15 -47.58
N VAL A 860 10.92 -45.16 -47.94
CA VAL A 860 9.72 -45.58 -47.20
C VAL A 860 9.85 -47.04 -46.85
N THR A 861 9.87 -47.34 -45.55
CA THR A 861 10.27 -48.67 -45.05
C THR A 861 9.38 -49.18 -43.93
N ASP A 862 9.42 -50.49 -43.69
CA ASP A 862 8.95 -51.12 -42.44
C ASP A 862 7.49 -50.81 -42.04
N GLY A 863 6.59 -50.74 -43.01
CA GLY A 863 5.17 -50.47 -42.78
C GLY A 863 4.75 -49.01 -43.01
N ALA A 864 5.71 -48.10 -43.24
CA ALA A 864 5.40 -46.69 -43.40
C ALA A 864 4.58 -46.42 -44.67
N LYS A 865 3.68 -45.43 -44.59
CA LYS A 865 2.69 -45.11 -45.63
C LYS A 865 2.79 -43.65 -46.08
N VAL A 866 2.69 -43.43 -47.39
CA VAL A 866 2.43 -42.12 -48.00
C VAL A 866 1.08 -42.23 -48.70
N SER A 867 0.07 -41.51 -48.21
CA SER A 867 -1.30 -41.73 -48.68
C SER A 867 -2.12 -40.49 -48.95
N VAL A 868 -2.95 -40.59 -49.99
CA VAL A 868 -4.14 -39.77 -50.19
C VAL A 868 -5.35 -40.72 -50.25
N SER A 869 -6.34 -40.60 -49.37
CA SER A 869 -7.45 -41.57 -49.32
C SER A 869 -8.79 -40.94 -48.94
N SER A 870 -9.85 -41.31 -49.66
CA SER A 870 -11.24 -41.04 -49.31
C SER A 870 -12.10 -42.25 -49.72
N PRO A 871 -12.21 -43.29 -48.88
CA PRO A 871 -12.84 -44.56 -49.28
C PRO A 871 -14.33 -44.46 -49.61
N GLN A 872 -15.00 -43.39 -49.17
CA GLN A 872 -16.42 -43.09 -49.42
C GLN A 872 -16.62 -41.76 -50.17
N GLY A 873 -15.58 -41.14 -50.71
CA GLY A 873 -15.66 -39.88 -51.45
C GLY A 873 -14.48 -39.67 -52.40
N GLN A 874 -14.11 -38.42 -52.69
CA GLN A 874 -13.05 -38.13 -53.66
C GLN A 874 -11.69 -37.99 -52.99
N ALA A 875 -10.66 -38.74 -53.41
CA ALA A 875 -9.29 -38.45 -52.98
C ALA A 875 -8.59 -37.45 -53.93
N GLY A 876 -7.65 -36.67 -53.37
CA GLY A 876 -6.76 -35.80 -54.13
C GLY A 876 -5.60 -36.57 -54.77
N ASN A 877 -4.65 -35.85 -55.37
CA ASN A 877 -3.50 -36.45 -56.03
C ASN A 877 -2.27 -36.51 -55.11
N LEU A 878 -1.44 -37.52 -55.34
CA LEU A 878 -0.16 -37.72 -54.67
C LEU A 878 0.96 -37.46 -55.67
N THR A 879 1.85 -36.50 -55.39
CA THR A 879 3.02 -36.20 -56.22
C THR A 879 4.30 -36.37 -55.42
N ILE A 880 5.23 -37.17 -55.93
CA ILE A 880 6.60 -37.29 -55.39
C ILE A 880 7.58 -36.88 -56.49
N LYS A 881 8.42 -35.89 -56.19
CA LYS A 881 9.55 -35.49 -57.01
C LYS A 881 10.84 -35.82 -56.26
N ALA A 882 11.60 -36.78 -56.76
CA ALA A 882 12.86 -37.20 -56.15
C ALA A 882 13.93 -37.58 -57.19
N ASN A 883 15.20 -37.59 -56.81
CA ASN A 883 16.20 -38.28 -57.63
C ASN A 883 16.08 -39.78 -57.39
N THR A 884 16.04 -40.19 -56.13
CA THR A 884 15.92 -41.60 -55.74
C THR A 884 14.71 -41.82 -54.84
N LEU A 885 13.93 -42.87 -55.12
CA LEU A 885 12.82 -43.34 -54.31
C LEU A 885 13.01 -44.84 -54.04
N SER A 886 13.16 -45.22 -52.76
CA SER A 886 13.30 -46.61 -52.32
C SER A 886 12.12 -47.02 -51.42
N LEU A 887 11.45 -48.12 -51.78
CA LEU A 887 10.40 -48.76 -51.00
C LEU A 887 10.88 -50.14 -50.55
N ASN A 888 10.77 -50.44 -49.25
CA ASN A 888 11.06 -51.78 -48.71
C ASN A 888 10.09 -52.10 -47.57
N ARG A 889 9.08 -52.94 -47.84
CA ARG A 889 7.86 -53.04 -47.02
C ARG A 889 7.16 -51.69 -46.81
N GLY A 890 7.27 -50.78 -47.78
CA GLY A 890 6.69 -49.43 -47.73
C GLY A 890 5.49 -49.27 -48.68
N PHE A 891 4.59 -48.34 -48.36
CA PHE A 891 3.32 -48.17 -49.06
C PHE A 891 3.14 -46.75 -49.60
N ILE A 892 2.88 -46.61 -50.91
CA ILE A 892 2.40 -45.36 -51.54
C ILE A 892 1.01 -45.65 -52.11
N THR A 893 -0.03 -44.99 -51.58
CA THR A 893 -1.41 -45.34 -51.93
C THR A 893 -2.27 -44.12 -52.21
N ALA A 894 -3.04 -44.17 -53.28
CA ALA A 894 -4.13 -43.26 -53.59
C ALA A 894 -5.42 -44.07 -53.63
N GLU A 895 -6.48 -43.62 -52.95
CA GLU A 895 -7.73 -44.37 -52.84
C GLU A 895 -8.96 -43.47 -52.94
N THR A 896 -9.80 -43.70 -53.95
CA THR A 896 -11.07 -42.95 -54.19
C THR A 896 -12.31 -43.85 -54.03
N GLY A 897 -13.38 -43.28 -53.49
CA GLY A 897 -14.65 -43.92 -53.15
C GLY A 897 -15.90 -43.40 -53.88
N LYS A 898 -17.05 -43.78 -53.32
CA LYS A 898 -18.39 -43.99 -53.91
C LYS A 898 -19.15 -42.78 -54.53
N SER A 899 -18.58 -42.09 -55.52
CA SER A 899 -19.30 -41.04 -56.30
C SER A 899 -19.36 -41.40 -57.80
N GLN A 900 -20.56 -41.44 -58.41
CA GLN A 900 -20.69 -41.69 -59.86
C GLN A 900 -20.07 -40.53 -60.67
N GLY A 901 -19.04 -40.81 -61.46
CA GLY A 901 -18.47 -39.87 -62.44
C GLY A 901 -17.27 -39.05 -61.96
N GLU A 902 -16.78 -39.23 -60.74
CA GLU A 902 -15.54 -38.59 -60.26
C GLU A 902 -14.29 -39.31 -60.78
N GLY A 903 -13.22 -38.54 -61.08
CA GLY A 903 -11.93 -39.09 -61.50
C GLY A 903 -11.18 -39.73 -60.33
N GLY A 904 -10.47 -40.83 -60.60
CA GLY A 904 -9.65 -41.50 -59.59
C GLY A 904 -8.46 -40.65 -59.12
N ALA A 905 -8.03 -40.88 -57.89
CA ALA A 905 -6.86 -40.21 -57.30
C ALA A 905 -5.57 -40.70 -57.96
N ASN A 906 -4.80 -39.78 -58.54
CA ASN A 906 -3.60 -40.13 -59.30
C ASN A 906 -2.35 -40.09 -58.43
N ILE A 907 -1.40 -40.96 -58.75
CA ILE A 907 -0.04 -40.96 -58.21
C ILE A 907 0.90 -40.51 -59.33
N SER A 908 1.66 -39.43 -59.12
CA SER A 908 2.69 -38.96 -60.04
C SER A 908 4.07 -39.07 -59.36
N LEU A 909 4.94 -39.91 -59.90
CA LEU A 909 6.31 -40.12 -59.44
C LEU A 909 7.28 -39.56 -60.49
N LYS A 910 7.93 -38.46 -60.18
CA LYS A 910 8.99 -37.85 -61.00
C LYS A 910 10.34 -38.22 -60.40
N ILE A 911 10.94 -39.30 -60.90
CA ILE A 911 12.12 -39.94 -60.32
C ILE A 911 13.29 -39.92 -61.31
N SER A 912 14.27 -39.04 -61.12
CA SER A 912 15.32 -38.81 -62.13
C SER A 912 16.47 -39.83 -62.14
N ASP A 913 16.68 -40.60 -61.07
CA ASP A 913 17.83 -41.51 -60.95
C ASP A 913 17.39 -42.97 -60.68
N LEU A 914 16.78 -43.26 -59.52
CA LEU A 914 16.47 -44.64 -59.12
C LEU A 914 15.10 -44.76 -58.45
N LEU A 915 14.22 -45.58 -59.03
CA LEU A 915 13.06 -46.14 -58.36
C LEU A 915 13.34 -47.59 -57.96
N ARG A 916 13.40 -47.89 -56.66
CA ARG A 916 13.64 -49.23 -56.12
C ARG A 916 12.45 -49.69 -55.28
N ILE A 917 11.88 -50.85 -55.59
CA ILE A 917 10.71 -51.42 -54.91
C ILE A 917 11.03 -52.85 -54.49
N GLU A 918 11.12 -53.11 -53.20
CA GLU A 918 11.56 -54.38 -52.62
C GLU A 918 10.57 -54.90 -51.56
N ASN A 919 10.59 -56.20 -51.29
CA ASN A 919 9.94 -56.86 -50.15
C ASN A 919 8.48 -56.42 -49.91
N GLU A 920 7.56 -56.81 -50.80
CA GLU A 920 6.10 -56.59 -50.65
C GLU A 920 5.68 -55.11 -50.55
N SER A 921 6.53 -54.19 -50.99
CA SER A 921 6.15 -52.77 -51.12
C SER A 921 5.04 -52.59 -52.15
N LEU A 922 4.20 -51.56 -51.94
CA LEU A 922 3.00 -51.31 -52.75
C LEU A 922 2.96 -49.88 -53.27
N ILE A 923 2.69 -49.73 -54.56
CA ILE A 923 2.22 -48.47 -55.17
C ILE A 923 0.85 -48.76 -55.77
N SER A 924 -0.20 -48.08 -55.29
CA SER A 924 -1.58 -48.41 -55.70
C SER A 924 -2.47 -47.19 -55.83
N ALA A 925 -3.20 -47.08 -56.94
CA ALA A 925 -4.26 -46.09 -57.19
C ALA A 925 -5.63 -46.80 -57.25
N THR A 926 -6.18 -47.10 -56.08
CA THR A 926 -7.38 -47.94 -55.92
C THR A 926 -8.66 -47.12 -56.05
N ALA A 927 -9.69 -47.72 -56.65
CA ALA A 927 -11.05 -47.19 -56.67
C ALA A 927 -12.02 -48.20 -56.04
N ASN A 928 -12.91 -47.71 -55.17
CA ASN A 928 -13.94 -48.49 -54.50
C ASN A 928 -15.33 -48.20 -55.09
N GLY A 929 -16.21 -49.21 -55.10
CA GLY A 929 -17.61 -49.04 -55.52
C GLY A 929 -17.77 -48.74 -57.02
N LEU A 930 -18.33 -47.57 -57.34
CA LEU A 930 -18.59 -47.09 -58.71
C LEU A 930 -17.58 -46.04 -59.20
N ALA A 931 -16.51 -45.78 -58.45
CA ALA A 931 -15.47 -44.82 -58.82
C ALA A 931 -14.59 -45.35 -59.96
N ASN A 932 -14.00 -44.43 -60.74
CA ASN A 932 -12.96 -44.77 -61.70
C ASN A 932 -11.61 -44.91 -61.00
N GLY A 933 -10.81 -45.90 -61.41
CA GLY A 933 -9.41 -46.03 -60.98
C GLY A 933 -8.58 -44.79 -61.32
N GLY A 934 -7.58 -44.49 -60.50
CA GLY A 934 -6.61 -43.41 -60.77
C GLY A 934 -5.44 -43.90 -61.62
N ASN A 935 -4.70 -42.96 -62.22
CA ASN A 935 -3.47 -43.25 -62.94
C ASN A 935 -2.27 -43.29 -61.98
N ILE A 936 -1.31 -44.17 -62.29
CA ILE A 936 0.03 -44.16 -61.69
C ILE A 936 0.99 -43.77 -62.81
N ASP A 937 1.43 -42.51 -62.80
CA ASP A 937 2.38 -41.97 -63.76
C ASP A 937 3.77 -41.97 -63.16
N ILE A 938 4.66 -42.78 -63.74
CA ILE A 938 6.07 -42.85 -63.34
C ILE A 938 6.90 -42.25 -64.47
N ASP A 939 7.47 -41.07 -64.23
CA ASP A 939 8.32 -40.35 -65.16
C ASP A 939 9.77 -40.40 -64.66
N THR A 940 10.64 -40.99 -65.47
CA THR A 940 12.08 -41.11 -65.21
C THR A 940 12.92 -40.30 -66.19
N SER A 941 12.32 -39.34 -66.90
CA SER A 941 13.06 -38.45 -67.80
C SER A 941 13.70 -37.28 -67.03
N ASP A 942 14.91 -36.89 -67.43
CA ASP A 942 15.60 -35.72 -66.88
C ASP A 942 14.77 -34.46 -67.18
N SER A 943 14.14 -33.86 -66.16
CA SER A 943 13.56 -32.51 -66.22
C SER A 943 14.42 -31.51 -65.46
#